data_AF-A0A945ZSL2-F1
#
_entry.id   AF-A0A945ZSL2-F1
#
_cell.length_a   1.000
_cell.length_b   1.000
_cell.length_c   1.000
_cell.angle_alpha   90.00
_cell.angle_beta   90.00
_cell.angle_gamma   90.00
#
_symmetry.space_group_name_H-M   'P 1'
#
loop_
_entity.id
_entity.type
_entity.pdbx_description
1 polymer ?
#
loop_
_entity_poly.entity_id
_entity_poly.type
_entity_poly.pdbx_seq_one_letter_code
_entity_poly.pdbx_strand_id
1 'polypeptide(L)'
;MFKIKKEQLFFSAYLLVAFYPRLGSIDVINVQFLFLSIVGLTHFFYNVFKDFHKTEYNIVVFLFFLIFCFSLLSYIPAFNLPEAVIDSSKLFTLFLILINVYQSIKQNPKLLDFAFKLICFSLFIEVAAILATFITNYNLTIAEKIGRNPVYRGLSGNINIAGFALSLKSTILIYFIQKSKSNFNKAGLVILLLLTFFCISLTGSRGALLSIYVIILIFTILNIKIFLNTNNREYLFKTLFYIIPFSFIFLLTELVFDTLRMSYRTSQIIARGSESRLDYWQSTIQAILDYPILGLGMGNWKILSISYGTEYIKDYVVPHFSHNDFLQFTAEVGVLGGLLFLAIPLYVIFIILKNYVIQNKSIFDYRFVFILLAIVVYCIDSSLNFPISRPLQVVPYVVLLAIAVGYYNKDSIGYVNKVFQSKAFIFLIGILGLSSIYVSLLNYDSSKDQIHLFLDYNNHNFDKPIEIVETWNDKFPSITQTGMPIKALKAHYYYQSGDTLTAIKILKNPPKNDNPFLGVYEGKLGQIYYDLEMIDSSYKYSRLAYNKLSKNLLHAGYLMNSLVELQYEDEMNEVFYRNKNYEEEGLWHNYIRGIYNPAFNTNKDTLLFYLKKARKLFPENDFIKIAKQEQEFGIANIDQAEFNAGLGSKYFDSGDNKNAYTYYDIAHQLLPTEYAYLQNMSLSKINMGEYDEALKMLNYAIDSLIIPRDNGRIYAIRGGVLLLQKDTYNACRDFIVGTKKKDKLSENFLLNNCQLYLSEIQLIE
;
A
#
# COMPACT_ATOMS: atom_id res chain seq x y z
N MET A 1 -7.40 33.70 30.87
CA MET A 1 -7.88 32.33 30.66
C MET A 1 -9.00 32.36 29.61
N PHE A 2 -8.74 31.98 28.35
CA PHE A 2 -9.78 31.99 27.30
C PHE A 2 -10.82 30.92 27.62
N LYS A 3 -12.07 31.31 27.89
CA LYS A 3 -13.18 30.37 28.13
C LYS A 3 -13.54 29.72 26.79
N ILE A 4 -12.99 28.54 26.50
CA ILE A 4 -13.30 27.77 25.30
C ILE A 4 -14.79 27.41 25.34
N LYS A 5 -15.56 27.77 24.30
CA LYS A 5 -16.97 27.41 24.20
C LYS A 5 -17.10 25.92 23.92
N LYS A 6 -18.13 25.25 24.43
CA LYS A 6 -18.34 23.81 24.26
C LYS A 6 -18.35 23.38 22.78
N GLU A 7 -18.94 24.19 21.89
CA GLU A 7 -18.93 23.93 20.44
C GLU A 7 -17.52 23.93 19.83
N GLN A 8 -16.61 24.76 20.36
CA GLN A 8 -15.23 24.80 19.89
C GLN A 8 -14.49 23.50 20.20
N LEU A 9 -14.79 22.85 21.33
CA LEU A 9 -14.21 21.54 21.67
C LEU A 9 -14.60 20.47 20.64
N PHE A 10 -15.87 20.43 20.23
CA PHE A 10 -16.33 19.48 19.21
C PHE A 10 -15.67 19.73 17.84
N PHE A 11 -15.57 20.99 17.42
CA PHE A 11 -14.89 21.33 16.17
C PHE A 11 -13.40 20.96 16.20
N SER A 12 -12.72 21.17 17.33
CA SER A 12 -11.34 20.72 17.54
C SER A 12 -11.22 19.21 17.44
N ALA A 13 -12.11 18.45 18.09
CA ALA A 13 -12.11 16.99 18.01
C ALA A 13 -12.34 16.46 16.58
N TYR A 14 -13.16 17.14 15.77
CA TYR A 14 -13.37 16.75 14.37
C TYR A 14 -12.17 17.10 13.47
N LEU A 15 -11.69 18.35 13.53
CA LEU A 15 -10.71 18.86 12.56
C LEU A 15 -9.26 18.54 12.92
N LEU A 16 -9.00 18.09 14.16
CA LEU A 16 -7.68 17.65 14.61
C LEU A 16 -7.57 16.12 14.70
N VAL A 17 -8.40 15.40 13.95
CA VAL A 17 -8.47 13.92 13.89
C VAL A 17 -7.12 13.27 13.52
N ALA A 18 -6.24 14.00 12.85
CA ALA A 18 -4.88 13.56 12.51
C ALA A 18 -4.04 13.18 13.74
N PHE A 19 -4.37 13.71 14.92
CA PHE A 19 -3.59 13.51 16.16
C PHE A 19 -4.08 12.35 17.01
N TYR A 20 -5.13 11.66 16.59
CA TYR A 20 -5.56 10.47 17.31
C TYR A 20 -4.50 9.37 17.17
N PRO A 21 -3.95 8.85 18.27
CA PRO A 21 -2.89 7.86 18.22
C PRO A 21 -3.41 6.53 17.67
N ARG A 22 -2.51 5.70 17.15
CA ARG A 22 -2.86 4.37 16.60
C ARG A 22 -3.36 3.39 17.65
N LEU A 23 -3.03 3.57 18.94
CA LEU A 23 -3.46 2.73 20.07
C LEU A 23 -3.43 1.21 19.81
N GLY A 24 -2.37 0.73 19.15
CA GLY A 24 -2.18 -0.69 18.83
C GLY A 24 -3.04 -1.24 17.69
N SER A 25 -3.89 -0.45 17.04
CA SER A 25 -4.66 -0.88 15.85
C SER A 25 -3.77 -1.04 14.63
N ILE A 26 -4.07 -1.99 13.73
CA ILE A 26 -3.34 -2.14 12.45
C ILE A 26 -3.42 -0.88 11.56
N ASP A 27 -4.48 -0.08 11.65
CA ASP A 27 -4.61 1.21 10.96
C ASP A 27 -5.20 2.27 11.91
N VAL A 28 -4.71 3.50 11.84
CA VAL A 28 -5.20 4.63 12.66
C VAL A 28 -6.70 4.91 12.43
N ILE A 29 -7.23 4.53 11.27
CA ILE A 29 -8.61 4.82 10.86
C ILE A 29 -9.64 4.19 11.80
N ASN A 30 -9.40 2.98 12.31
CA ASN A 30 -10.32 2.31 13.23
C ASN A 30 -10.47 3.11 14.52
N VAL A 31 -9.35 3.61 15.04
CA VAL A 31 -9.31 4.49 16.22
C VAL A 31 -9.98 5.82 15.92
N GLN A 32 -9.71 6.39 14.75
CA GLN A 32 -10.30 7.67 14.35
C GLN A 32 -11.83 7.60 14.28
N PHE A 33 -12.39 6.60 13.60
CA PHE A 33 -13.85 6.45 13.54
C PHE A 33 -14.47 6.12 14.90
N LEU A 34 -13.79 5.34 15.74
CA LEU A 34 -14.22 5.12 17.12
C LEU A 34 -14.35 6.45 17.89
N PHE A 35 -13.29 7.26 17.94
CA PHE A 35 -13.36 8.56 18.63
C PHE A 35 -14.39 9.49 17.99
N LEU A 36 -14.47 9.55 16.65
CA LEU A 36 -15.44 10.39 15.96
C LEU A 36 -16.88 9.97 16.23
N SER A 37 -17.18 8.67 16.37
CA SER A 37 -18.53 8.18 16.71
C SER A 37 -18.95 8.64 18.11
N ILE A 38 -18.04 8.56 19.10
CA ILE A 38 -18.26 9.03 20.47
C ILE A 38 -18.48 10.55 20.50
N VAL A 39 -17.60 11.31 19.85
CA VAL A 39 -17.69 12.77 19.77
C VAL A 39 -18.96 13.19 19.02
N GLY A 40 -19.28 12.52 17.92
CA GLY A 40 -20.47 12.74 17.10
C GLY A 40 -21.76 12.57 17.89
N LEU A 41 -21.90 11.47 18.64
CA LEU A 41 -23.08 11.23 19.46
C LEU A 41 -23.17 12.21 20.64
N THR A 42 -22.04 12.50 21.28
CA THR A 42 -21.99 13.47 22.39
C THR A 42 -22.39 14.87 21.92
N HIS A 43 -21.91 15.29 20.76
CA HIS A 43 -22.30 16.56 20.14
C HIS A 43 -23.77 16.56 19.72
N PHE A 44 -24.30 15.42 19.24
CA PHE A 44 -25.73 15.28 18.92
C PHE A 44 -26.60 15.53 20.15
N PHE A 45 -26.33 14.87 21.27
CA PHE A 45 -27.10 15.13 22.50
C PHE A 45 -26.90 16.55 23.03
N TYR A 46 -25.70 17.12 22.96
CA TYR A 46 -25.48 18.53 23.28
C TYR A 46 -26.38 19.46 22.46
N ASN A 47 -26.51 19.19 21.17
CA ASN A 47 -27.37 19.94 20.26
C ASN A 47 -28.86 19.75 20.57
N VAL A 48 -29.28 18.53 20.93
CA VAL A 48 -30.64 18.19 21.37
C VAL A 48 -31.05 19.00 22.61
N PHE A 49 -30.19 19.07 23.63
CA PHE A 49 -30.45 19.84 24.84
C PHE A 49 -30.49 21.36 24.63
N LYS A 50 -29.99 21.85 23.49
CA LYS A 50 -29.92 23.27 23.19
C LYS A 50 -31.14 23.75 22.39
N ASP A 51 -31.15 23.53 21.07
CA ASP A 51 -32.25 23.96 20.19
C ASP A 51 -32.38 23.09 18.93
N PHE A 52 -32.04 21.78 19.01
CA PHE A 52 -32.19 20.86 17.86
C PHE A 52 -33.62 20.86 17.32
N HIS A 53 -34.62 20.80 18.22
CA HIS A 53 -36.04 20.82 17.88
C HIS A 53 -36.53 22.09 17.16
N LYS A 54 -35.76 23.18 17.22
CA LYS A 54 -36.08 24.46 16.55
C LYS A 54 -35.26 24.66 15.27
N THR A 55 -34.34 23.76 14.97
CA THR A 55 -33.45 23.89 13.81
C THR A 55 -34.21 23.57 12.54
N GLU A 56 -34.12 24.46 11.56
CA GLU A 56 -34.63 24.21 10.22
C GLU A 56 -33.57 23.50 9.37
N TYR A 57 -33.93 22.42 8.69
CA TYR A 57 -33.06 21.61 7.86
C TYR A 57 -33.39 21.80 6.38
N ASN A 58 -32.35 21.73 5.55
CA ASN A 58 -32.46 21.87 4.10
C ASN A 58 -32.22 20.55 3.38
N ILE A 59 -32.35 20.60 2.05
CA ILE A 59 -32.29 19.41 1.20
C ILE A 59 -30.99 18.63 1.32
N VAL A 60 -29.83 19.27 1.56
CA VAL A 60 -28.55 18.54 1.63
C VAL A 60 -28.48 17.64 2.86
N VAL A 61 -28.95 18.13 4.01
CA VAL A 61 -29.01 17.32 5.23
C VAL A 61 -29.91 16.11 5.00
N PHE A 62 -31.03 16.31 4.29
CA PHE A 62 -31.95 15.25 3.93
C PHE A 62 -31.35 14.25 2.93
N LEU A 63 -30.65 14.73 1.89
CA LEU A 63 -29.97 13.87 0.92
C LEU A 63 -28.90 13.01 1.59
N PHE A 64 -28.12 13.56 2.51
CA PHE A 64 -27.12 12.80 3.26
C PHE A 64 -27.77 11.73 4.15
N PHE A 65 -28.91 12.05 4.78
CA PHE A 65 -29.71 11.07 5.51
C PHE A 65 -30.24 9.95 4.60
N LEU A 66 -30.72 10.29 3.40
CA LEU A 66 -31.16 9.28 2.43
C LEU A 66 -30.02 8.36 2.00
N ILE A 67 -28.82 8.90 1.74
CA ILE A 67 -27.63 8.09 1.43
C ILE A 67 -27.36 7.09 2.55
N PHE A 68 -27.44 7.52 3.81
CA PHE A 68 -27.34 6.59 4.95
C PHE A 68 -28.44 5.52 4.92
N CYS A 69 -29.70 5.87 4.67
CA CYS A 69 -30.79 4.89 4.54
C CYS A 69 -30.55 3.89 3.41
N PHE A 70 -30.08 4.34 2.24
CA PHE A 70 -29.71 3.45 1.14
C PHE A 70 -28.56 2.52 1.50
N SER A 71 -27.59 2.97 2.29
CA SER A 71 -26.53 2.09 2.81
C SER A 71 -27.09 0.96 3.68
N LEU A 72 -28.15 1.20 4.46
CA LEU A 72 -28.81 0.16 5.23
C LEU A 72 -29.59 -0.82 4.34
N LEU A 73 -30.22 -0.33 3.27
CA LEU A 73 -30.90 -1.18 2.29
C LEU A 73 -29.92 -2.10 1.54
N SER A 74 -28.68 -1.65 1.35
CA SER A 74 -27.60 -2.45 0.75
C SER A 74 -27.20 -3.67 1.60
N TYR A 75 -27.69 -3.81 2.84
CA TYR A 75 -27.45 -5.01 3.66
C TYR A 75 -28.10 -6.26 3.07
N ILE A 76 -29.20 -6.09 2.32
CA ILE A 76 -29.96 -7.21 1.75
C ILE A 76 -29.10 -8.03 0.77
N PRO A 77 -28.40 -7.42 -0.21
CA PRO A 77 -27.49 -8.14 -1.10
C PRO A 77 -26.08 -8.38 -0.52
N ALA A 78 -25.77 -7.87 0.68
CA ALA A 78 -24.41 -7.89 1.22
C ALA A 78 -23.89 -9.32 1.45
N PHE A 79 -22.80 -9.67 0.76
CA PHE A 79 -22.15 -10.97 0.91
C PHE A 79 -21.52 -11.14 2.30
N ASN A 80 -20.76 -10.14 2.74
CA ASN A 80 -20.22 -10.01 4.09
C ASN A 80 -20.98 -8.91 4.84
N LEU A 81 -21.94 -9.35 5.65
CA LEU A 81 -22.74 -8.47 6.50
C LEU A 81 -21.89 -7.70 7.53
N PRO A 82 -20.88 -8.28 8.20
CA PRO A 82 -20.00 -7.52 9.09
C PRO A 82 -19.38 -6.26 8.45
N GLU A 83 -18.87 -6.37 7.22
CA GLU A 83 -18.30 -5.24 6.49
C GLU A 83 -19.35 -4.17 6.15
N ALA A 84 -20.55 -4.57 5.73
CA ALA A 84 -21.64 -3.64 5.47
C ALA A 84 -22.04 -2.87 6.73
N VAL A 85 -22.07 -3.53 7.89
CA VAL A 85 -22.35 -2.88 9.17
C VAL A 85 -21.22 -1.91 9.55
N ILE A 86 -19.96 -2.31 9.39
CA ILE A 86 -18.80 -1.46 9.70
C ILE A 86 -18.82 -0.19 8.84
N ASP A 87 -18.95 -0.30 7.51
CA ASP A 87 -18.84 0.86 6.64
C ASP A 87 -20.08 1.77 6.69
N SER A 88 -21.29 1.22 6.84
CA SER A 88 -22.47 2.05 7.12
C SER A 88 -22.37 2.78 8.46
N SER A 89 -21.71 2.20 9.48
CA SER A 89 -21.48 2.89 10.76
C SER A 89 -20.53 4.09 10.61
N LYS A 90 -19.53 3.99 9.73
CA LYS A 90 -18.64 5.12 9.37
C LYS A 90 -19.44 6.20 8.66
N LEU A 91 -20.28 5.84 7.69
CA LEU A 91 -21.16 6.77 6.99
C LEU A 91 -22.16 7.46 7.95
N PHE A 92 -22.73 6.72 8.89
CA PHE A 92 -23.58 7.27 9.94
C PHE A 92 -22.83 8.27 10.83
N THR A 93 -21.59 7.96 11.20
CA THR A 93 -20.71 8.88 11.95
C THR A 93 -20.48 10.17 11.16
N LEU A 94 -20.26 10.10 9.84
CA LEU A 94 -20.14 11.28 8.98
C LEU A 94 -21.45 12.08 8.91
N PHE A 95 -22.60 11.40 8.85
CA PHE A 95 -23.92 12.04 8.93
C PHE A 95 -24.11 12.79 10.27
N LEU A 96 -23.73 12.17 11.40
CA LEU A 96 -23.75 12.82 12.72
C LEU A 96 -22.86 14.07 12.75
N ILE A 97 -21.64 14.02 12.19
CA ILE A 97 -20.77 15.18 12.10
C ILE A 97 -21.45 16.29 11.28
N LEU A 98 -22.02 15.94 10.12
CA LEU A 98 -22.70 16.88 9.23
C LEU A 98 -23.85 17.60 9.94
N ILE A 99 -24.80 16.87 10.53
CA ILE A 99 -25.98 17.46 11.17
C ILE A 99 -25.60 18.33 12.38
N ASN A 100 -24.58 17.90 13.13
CA ASN A 100 -24.09 18.63 14.30
C ASN A 100 -23.40 19.95 13.94
N VAL A 101 -22.53 19.91 12.92
CA VAL A 101 -21.84 21.11 12.43
C VAL A 101 -22.84 22.07 11.78
N TYR A 102 -23.79 21.54 11.00
CA TYR A 102 -24.86 22.32 10.38
C TYR A 102 -25.65 23.13 11.40
N GLN A 103 -26.12 22.49 12.47
CA GLN A 103 -26.85 23.17 13.53
C GLN A 103 -25.97 24.18 14.28
N SER A 104 -24.76 23.78 14.67
CA SER A 104 -23.83 24.66 15.38
C SER A 104 -23.54 25.94 14.60
N ILE A 105 -23.37 25.83 13.27
CA ILE A 105 -23.11 26.97 12.38
C ILE A 105 -24.33 27.88 12.25
N LYS A 106 -25.55 27.31 12.13
CA LYS A 106 -26.79 28.11 12.12
C LYS A 106 -26.96 28.94 13.38
N GLN A 107 -26.62 28.38 14.55
CA GLN A 107 -26.73 29.08 15.83
C GLN A 107 -25.59 30.08 16.06
N ASN A 108 -24.37 29.74 15.63
CA ASN A 108 -23.20 30.58 15.85
C ASN A 108 -22.30 30.62 14.59
N PRO A 109 -22.57 31.54 13.65
CA PRO A 109 -21.81 31.67 12.42
C PRO A 109 -20.31 31.98 12.62
N LYS A 110 -19.89 32.46 13.81
CA LYS A 110 -18.47 32.70 14.12
C LYS A 110 -17.65 31.42 14.21
N LEU A 111 -18.29 30.25 14.35
CA LEU A 111 -17.61 28.95 14.33
C LEU A 111 -16.96 28.64 12.97
N LEU A 112 -17.40 29.27 11.88
CA LEU A 112 -16.75 29.18 10.57
C LEU A 112 -15.27 29.60 10.65
N ASP A 113 -15.01 30.80 11.17
CA ASP A 113 -13.64 31.32 11.29
C ASP A 113 -12.78 30.45 12.22
N PHE A 114 -13.39 29.81 13.22
CA PHE A 114 -12.71 28.88 14.11
C PHE A 114 -12.36 27.57 13.39
N ALA A 115 -13.28 27.01 12.61
CA ALA A 115 -13.04 25.83 11.77
C ALA A 115 -11.87 26.06 10.80
N PHE A 116 -11.84 27.22 10.13
CA PHE A 116 -10.76 27.57 9.20
C PHE A 116 -9.40 27.64 9.90
N LYS A 117 -9.35 28.21 11.12
CA LYS A 117 -8.11 28.23 11.92
C LYS A 117 -7.63 26.83 12.28
N LEU A 118 -8.55 25.95 12.68
CA LEU A 118 -8.21 24.55 12.99
C LEU A 118 -7.70 23.79 11.75
N ILE A 119 -8.28 24.02 10.58
CA ILE A 119 -7.81 23.44 9.31
C ILE A 119 -6.36 23.89 9.01
N CYS A 120 -6.05 25.17 9.19
CA CYS A 120 -4.69 25.69 8.98
C CYS A 120 -3.71 25.19 10.06
N PHE A 121 -4.17 25.01 11.29
CA PHE A 121 -3.36 24.43 12.36
C PHE A 121 -3.05 22.95 12.10
N SER A 122 -4.04 22.16 11.64
CA SER A 122 -3.82 20.78 11.19
C SER A 122 -2.80 20.73 10.06
N LEU A 123 -2.94 21.60 9.06
CA LEU A 123 -2.00 21.72 7.95
C LEU A 123 -0.56 21.99 8.42
N PHE A 124 -0.38 22.93 9.35
CA PHE A 124 0.94 23.23 9.92
C PHE A 124 1.59 21.98 10.53
N ILE A 125 0.84 21.18 11.28
CA ILE A 125 1.39 19.98 11.92
C ILE A 125 1.67 18.88 10.89
N GLU A 126 0.81 18.69 9.89
CA GLU A 126 1.05 17.72 8.82
C GLU A 126 2.30 18.07 8.00
N VAL A 127 2.49 19.35 7.68
CA VAL A 127 3.71 19.85 7.04
C VAL A 127 4.93 19.58 7.93
N ALA A 128 4.86 19.91 9.22
CA ALA A 128 5.95 19.65 10.15
C ALA A 128 6.30 18.14 10.23
N ALA A 129 5.30 17.26 10.23
CA ALA A 129 5.51 15.81 10.26
C ALA A 129 6.23 15.29 9.00
N ILE A 130 5.84 15.78 7.82
CA ILE A 130 6.50 15.40 6.56
C ILE A 130 7.92 15.96 6.51
N LEU A 131 8.13 17.22 6.92
CA LEU A 131 9.46 17.82 6.98
C LEU A 131 10.38 17.09 7.97
N ALA A 132 9.86 16.63 9.12
CA ALA A 132 10.63 15.81 10.04
C ALA A 132 11.12 14.51 9.38
N THR A 133 10.24 13.81 8.65
CA THR A 133 10.64 12.61 7.90
C THR A 133 11.61 12.91 6.75
N PHE A 134 11.50 14.07 6.12
CA PHE A 134 12.44 14.50 5.10
C PHE A 134 13.83 14.74 5.67
N ILE A 135 13.93 15.45 6.80
CA ILE A 135 15.21 15.73 7.47
C ILE A 135 15.92 14.43 7.87
N THR A 136 15.20 13.46 8.43
CA THR A 136 15.80 12.16 8.82
C THR A 136 16.21 11.30 7.63
N ASN A 137 15.62 11.52 6.45
CA ASN A 137 15.89 10.77 5.22
C ASN A 137 16.56 11.65 4.15
N TYR A 138 17.30 12.67 4.56
CA TYR A 138 17.91 13.65 3.67
C TYR A 138 18.84 12.99 2.63
N ASN A 139 19.70 12.07 3.07
CA ASN A 139 20.65 11.37 2.19
C ASN A 139 19.95 10.61 1.06
N LEU A 140 18.89 9.85 1.40
CA LEU A 140 18.07 9.14 0.41
C LEU A 140 17.47 10.11 -0.63
N THR A 141 17.04 11.29 -0.18
CA THR A 141 16.32 12.24 -1.04
C THR A 141 17.27 13.04 -1.94
N ILE A 142 18.39 13.49 -1.38
CA ILE A 142 19.29 14.46 -2.04
C ILE A 142 20.50 13.77 -2.66
N ALA A 143 21.19 12.90 -1.90
CA ALA A 143 22.40 12.23 -2.39
C ALA A 143 22.06 11.15 -3.42
N GLU A 144 21.06 10.32 -3.13
CA GLU A 144 20.63 9.22 -4.00
C GLU A 144 19.58 9.65 -5.06
N LYS A 145 19.15 10.92 -5.04
CA LYS A 145 18.13 11.50 -5.93
C LYS A 145 16.82 10.70 -5.98
N ILE A 146 16.40 10.10 -4.85
CA ILE A 146 15.13 9.38 -4.76
C ILE A 146 14.00 10.37 -4.49
N GLY A 147 13.36 10.85 -5.57
CA GLY A 147 12.35 11.92 -5.49
C GLY A 147 10.99 11.55 -4.90
N ARG A 148 10.57 10.26 -4.90
CA ARG A 148 9.30 9.81 -4.30
C ARG A 148 9.54 8.61 -3.40
N ASN A 149 9.25 8.75 -2.11
CA ASN A 149 9.41 7.68 -1.12
C ASN A 149 8.21 7.60 -0.15
N PRO A 150 7.64 6.41 0.11
CA PRO A 150 6.53 6.23 1.06
C PRO A 150 6.75 6.82 2.47
N VAL A 151 8.00 7.07 2.89
CA VAL A 151 8.30 7.72 4.18
C VAL A 151 7.70 9.12 4.30
N TYR A 152 7.49 9.85 3.19
CA TYR A 152 6.91 11.19 3.18
C TYR A 152 5.37 11.21 3.31
N ARG A 153 4.76 10.12 3.76
CA ARG A 153 3.32 10.04 4.05
C ARG A 153 2.89 10.84 5.28
N GLY A 154 3.83 11.23 6.14
CA GLY A 154 3.54 11.93 7.41
C GLY A 154 2.48 11.20 8.23
N LEU A 155 1.49 11.95 8.73
CA LEU A 155 0.39 11.41 9.55
C LEU A 155 -0.73 10.74 8.75
N SER A 156 -0.64 10.67 7.42
CA SER A 156 -1.77 10.27 6.57
C SER A 156 -1.87 8.77 6.29
N GLY A 157 -0.84 7.99 6.65
CA GLY A 157 -0.73 6.56 6.37
C GLY A 157 -0.46 6.20 4.90
N ASN A 158 -0.68 7.12 3.95
CA ASN A 158 -0.42 6.92 2.51
C ASN A 158 0.06 8.22 1.83
N ILE A 159 1.10 8.11 1.01
CA ILE A 159 1.71 9.27 0.34
C ILE A 159 0.73 10.08 -0.55
N ASN A 160 -0.24 9.43 -1.20
CA ASN A 160 -1.22 10.13 -2.03
C ASN A 160 -2.26 10.87 -1.18
N ILE A 161 -2.68 10.27 -0.06
CA ILE A 161 -3.59 10.89 0.92
C ILE A 161 -2.94 12.16 1.50
N ALA A 162 -1.66 12.10 1.85
CA ALA A 162 -0.90 13.28 2.29
C ALA A 162 -0.99 14.41 1.26
N GLY A 163 -0.66 14.13 -0.01
CA GLY A 163 -0.69 15.12 -1.08
C GLY A 163 -2.06 15.81 -1.21
N PHE A 164 -3.14 15.04 -1.29
CA PHE A 164 -4.49 15.60 -1.42
C PHE A 164 -4.98 16.31 -0.15
N ALA A 165 -4.66 15.80 1.04
CA ALA A 165 -5.00 16.45 2.31
C ALA A 165 -4.35 17.84 2.40
N LEU A 166 -3.07 17.95 2.05
CA LEU A 166 -2.35 19.22 1.98
C LEU A 166 -2.96 20.17 0.93
N SER A 167 -3.27 19.67 -0.28
CA SER A 167 -3.94 20.45 -1.34
C SER A 167 -5.31 20.98 -0.92
N LEU A 168 -6.11 20.21 -0.17
CA LEU A 168 -7.40 20.66 0.32
C LEU A 168 -7.23 21.80 1.33
N LYS A 169 -6.33 21.62 2.29
CA LYS A 169 -6.14 22.56 3.41
C LYS A 169 -5.39 23.83 2.97
N SER A 170 -4.55 23.76 1.94
CA SER A 170 -3.88 24.94 1.36
C SER A 170 -4.88 25.96 0.83
N THR A 171 -6.05 25.54 0.32
CA THR A 171 -7.10 26.47 -0.14
C THR A 171 -7.57 27.39 1.00
N ILE A 172 -7.71 26.86 2.22
CA ILE A 172 -8.09 27.63 3.40
C ILE A 172 -6.93 28.50 3.92
N LEU A 173 -5.68 28.06 3.74
CA LEU A 173 -4.51 28.87 4.09
C LEU A 173 -4.44 30.17 3.26
N ILE A 174 -4.75 30.10 1.96
CA ILE A 174 -4.80 31.29 1.08
C ILE A 174 -5.77 32.33 1.62
N TYR A 175 -6.93 31.91 2.14
CA TYR A 175 -7.89 32.84 2.73
C TYR A 175 -7.26 33.70 3.83
N PHE A 176 -6.47 33.11 4.73
CA PHE A 176 -5.80 33.86 5.78
C PHE A 176 -4.66 34.74 5.25
N ILE A 177 -3.92 34.29 4.23
CA ILE A 177 -2.90 35.12 3.56
C ILE A 177 -3.56 36.40 3.02
N GLN A 178 -4.70 36.28 2.35
CA GLN A 178 -5.41 37.40 1.75
C GLN A 178 -6.15 38.27 2.78
N LYS A 179 -6.62 37.69 3.88
CA LYS A 179 -7.25 38.43 4.99
C LYS A 179 -6.25 39.21 5.85
N SER A 180 -5.00 38.75 5.94
CA SER A 180 -4.01 39.31 6.85
C SER A 180 -3.58 40.73 6.46
N LYS A 181 -3.72 41.66 7.40
CA LYS A 181 -3.21 43.04 7.29
C LYS A 181 -1.77 43.20 7.78
N SER A 182 -1.30 42.31 8.67
CA SER A 182 0.08 42.35 9.19
C SER A 182 1.03 41.68 8.20
N ASN A 183 2.05 42.41 7.76
CA ASN A 183 3.09 41.89 6.86
C ASN A 183 3.86 40.73 7.50
N PHE A 184 4.12 40.79 8.81
CA PHE A 184 4.78 39.70 9.55
C PHE A 184 3.95 38.41 9.53
N ASN A 185 2.66 38.50 9.90
CA ASN A 185 1.77 37.33 9.87
C ASN A 185 1.59 36.80 8.44
N LYS A 186 1.48 37.71 7.46
CA LYS A 186 1.37 37.33 6.04
C LYS A 186 2.62 36.59 5.57
N ALA A 187 3.82 37.05 5.93
CA ALA A 187 5.07 36.37 5.60
C ALA A 187 5.13 34.96 6.19
N GLY A 188 4.78 34.79 7.48
CA GLY A 188 4.72 33.46 8.11
C GLY A 188 3.73 32.50 7.42
N LEU A 189 2.56 33.00 7.02
CA LEU A 189 1.58 32.19 6.28
C LEU A 189 2.05 31.83 4.85
N VAL A 190 2.76 32.74 4.18
CA VAL A 190 3.37 32.46 2.86
C VAL A 190 4.49 31.43 2.98
N ILE A 191 5.32 31.50 4.03
CA ILE A 191 6.34 30.47 4.31
C ILE A 191 5.66 29.10 4.52
N LEU A 192 4.59 29.04 5.31
CA LEU A 192 3.83 27.80 5.46
C LEU A 192 3.26 27.29 4.13
N LEU A 193 2.80 28.17 3.25
CA LEU A 193 2.31 27.78 1.91
C LEU A 193 3.44 27.22 1.03
N LEU A 194 4.63 27.84 1.04
CA LEU A 194 5.81 27.34 0.32
C LEU A 194 6.21 25.96 0.84
N LEU A 195 6.27 25.77 2.16
CA LEU A 195 6.55 24.47 2.78
C LEU A 195 5.47 23.43 2.46
N THR A 196 4.20 23.85 2.38
CA THR A 196 3.09 22.99 1.98
C THR A 196 3.28 22.49 0.56
N PHE A 197 3.57 23.37 -0.40
CA PHE A 197 3.84 22.96 -1.78
C PHE A 197 5.08 22.10 -1.90
N PHE A 198 6.11 22.36 -1.08
CA PHE A 198 7.31 21.54 -1.06
C PHE A 198 6.98 20.11 -0.61
N CYS A 199 6.22 19.96 0.47
CA CYS A 199 5.73 18.66 0.94
C CYS A 199 4.86 17.97 -0.10
N ILE A 200 3.96 18.69 -0.79
CA ILE A 200 3.14 18.12 -1.89
C ILE A 200 4.04 17.59 -3.00
N SER A 201 5.08 18.32 -3.40
CA SER A 201 6.02 17.86 -4.41
C SER A 201 6.81 16.63 -3.94
N LEU A 202 7.26 16.57 -2.67
CA LEU A 202 7.90 15.37 -2.08
C LEU A 202 6.99 14.14 -2.10
N THR A 203 5.67 14.32 -1.99
CA THR A 203 4.74 13.19 -2.14
C THR A 203 4.77 12.59 -3.54
N GLY A 204 5.14 13.37 -4.57
CA GLY A 204 5.05 12.96 -5.98
C GLY A 204 3.63 12.57 -6.43
N SER A 205 2.58 12.99 -5.70
CA SER A 205 1.19 12.63 -6.02
C SER A 205 0.69 13.43 -7.23
N ARG A 206 0.68 12.80 -8.41
CA ARG A 206 0.21 13.44 -9.66
C ARG A 206 -1.24 13.94 -9.56
N GLY A 207 -2.10 13.21 -8.86
CA GLY A 207 -3.49 13.63 -8.62
C GLY A 207 -3.58 14.90 -7.76
N ALA A 208 -2.74 15.02 -6.73
CA ALA A 208 -2.68 16.22 -5.91
C ALA A 208 -2.16 17.43 -6.71
N LEU A 209 -1.15 17.24 -7.56
CA LEU A 209 -0.66 18.28 -8.48
C LEU A 209 -1.74 18.70 -9.49
N LEU A 210 -2.44 17.74 -10.10
CA LEU A 210 -3.57 18.03 -10.99
C LEU A 210 -4.65 18.86 -10.28
N SER A 211 -4.98 18.50 -9.04
CA SER A 211 -5.95 19.26 -8.25
C SER A 211 -5.55 20.71 -8.05
N ILE A 212 -4.25 20.99 -7.85
CA ILE A 212 -3.69 22.35 -7.73
C ILE A 212 -3.89 23.15 -9.03
N TYR A 213 -3.58 22.57 -10.20
CA TYR A 213 -3.80 23.24 -11.47
C TYR A 213 -5.28 23.58 -11.70
N VAL A 214 -6.19 22.64 -11.38
CA VAL A 214 -7.63 22.85 -11.52
C VAL A 214 -8.13 23.95 -10.59
N ILE A 215 -7.73 23.98 -9.32
CA ILE A 215 -8.15 25.05 -8.40
C ILE A 215 -7.53 26.40 -8.77
N ILE A 216 -6.30 26.47 -9.31
CA ILE A 216 -5.74 27.71 -9.84
C ILE A 216 -6.62 28.26 -10.97
N LEU A 217 -7.00 27.40 -11.91
CA LEU A 217 -7.83 27.78 -13.05
C LEU A 217 -9.20 28.29 -12.57
N ILE A 218 -9.89 27.55 -11.72
CA ILE A 218 -11.19 27.95 -11.16
C ILE A 218 -11.06 29.25 -10.38
N PHE A 219 -10.04 29.39 -9.53
CA PHE A 219 -9.81 30.60 -8.75
C PHE A 219 -9.55 31.82 -9.63
N THR A 220 -8.80 31.64 -10.72
CA THR A 220 -8.54 32.66 -11.74
C THR A 220 -9.85 33.10 -12.40
N ILE A 221 -10.66 32.17 -12.90
CA ILE A 221 -11.94 32.46 -13.56
C ILE A 221 -12.86 33.22 -12.61
N LEU A 222 -12.97 32.77 -11.36
CA LEU A 222 -13.79 33.44 -10.35
C LEU A 222 -13.29 34.86 -10.10
N ASN A 223 -12.01 35.06 -9.83
CA ASN A 223 -11.45 36.38 -9.57
C ASN A 223 -11.55 37.34 -10.77
N ILE A 224 -11.38 36.85 -12.01
CA ILE A 224 -11.62 37.64 -13.24
C ILE A 224 -13.08 38.08 -13.28
N LYS A 225 -14.03 37.19 -12.99
CA LYS A 225 -15.46 37.55 -12.93
C LYS A 225 -15.76 38.61 -11.86
N ILE A 226 -15.13 38.54 -10.68
CA ILE A 226 -15.28 39.60 -9.65
C ILE A 226 -14.69 40.90 -10.16
N PHE A 227 -13.52 40.86 -10.78
CA PHE A 227 -12.89 42.03 -11.39
C PHE A 227 -13.82 42.67 -12.42
N LEU A 228 -14.39 41.90 -13.35
CA LEU A 228 -15.31 42.43 -14.37
C LEU A 228 -16.58 43.04 -13.74
N ASN A 229 -17.10 42.47 -12.65
CA ASN A 229 -18.30 42.97 -11.98
C ASN A 229 -18.04 44.17 -11.06
N THR A 230 -16.86 44.28 -10.46
CA THR A 230 -16.54 45.30 -9.42
C THR A 230 -15.55 46.36 -9.90
N ASN A 231 -14.91 46.15 -11.06
CA ASN A 231 -13.77 46.91 -11.57
C ASN A 231 -12.57 47.01 -10.60
N ASN A 232 -12.51 46.18 -9.55
CA ASN A 232 -11.43 46.18 -8.57
C ASN A 232 -10.27 45.29 -9.04
N ARG A 233 -9.19 45.92 -9.53
CA ARG A 233 -7.98 45.26 -10.05
C ARG A 233 -7.28 44.35 -9.02
N GLU A 234 -7.51 44.54 -7.71
CA GLU A 234 -6.92 43.69 -6.66
C GLU A 234 -7.25 42.21 -6.88
N TYR A 235 -8.45 41.88 -7.39
CA TYR A 235 -8.85 40.49 -7.64
C TYR A 235 -7.98 39.80 -8.70
N LEU A 236 -7.45 40.52 -9.70
CA LEU A 236 -6.53 39.94 -10.69
C LEU A 236 -5.21 39.48 -10.05
N PHE A 237 -4.76 40.17 -8.99
CA PHE A 237 -3.54 39.83 -8.27
C PHE A 237 -3.73 38.76 -7.19
N LYS A 238 -4.97 38.53 -6.72
CA LYS A 238 -5.26 37.52 -5.68
C LYS A 238 -4.85 36.10 -6.06
N THR A 239 -4.98 35.74 -7.33
CA THR A 239 -4.57 34.43 -7.83
C THR A 239 -3.04 34.24 -7.80
N LEU A 240 -2.26 35.31 -7.93
CA LEU A 240 -0.79 35.23 -7.91
C LEU A 240 -0.23 34.72 -6.58
N PHE A 241 -0.96 34.92 -5.47
CA PHE A 241 -0.61 34.35 -4.16
C PHE A 241 -0.59 32.81 -4.15
N TYR A 242 -1.19 32.16 -5.14
CA TYR A 242 -1.14 30.72 -5.30
C TYR A 242 -0.23 30.29 -6.45
N ILE A 243 -0.32 30.97 -7.61
CA ILE A 243 0.49 30.65 -8.80
C ILE A 243 1.99 30.80 -8.51
N ILE A 244 2.42 31.95 -7.98
CA ILE A 244 3.86 32.23 -7.82
C ILE A 244 4.51 31.24 -6.84
N PRO A 245 3.99 31.03 -5.62
CA PRO A 245 4.60 30.08 -4.68
C PRO A 245 4.57 28.64 -5.21
N PHE A 246 3.49 28.22 -5.88
CA PHE A 246 3.40 26.88 -6.46
C PHE A 246 4.41 26.68 -7.59
N SER A 247 4.43 27.57 -8.59
CA SER A 247 5.35 27.48 -9.72
C SER A 247 6.82 27.54 -9.28
N PHE A 248 7.15 28.42 -8.34
CA PHE A 248 8.51 28.52 -7.80
C PHE A 248 8.96 27.22 -7.14
N ILE A 249 8.15 26.67 -6.23
CA ILE A 249 8.50 25.43 -5.52
C ILE A 249 8.51 24.23 -6.46
N PHE A 250 7.56 24.15 -7.38
CA PHE A 250 7.51 23.06 -8.36
C PHE A 250 8.76 23.04 -9.24
N LEU A 251 9.17 24.19 -9.79
CA LEU A 251 10.40 24.32 -10.59
C LEU A 251 11.64 23.98 -9.76
N LEU A 252 11.72 24.47 -8.52
CA LEU A 252 12.82 24.17 -7.62
C LEU A 252 12.90 22.66 -7.32
N THR A 253 11.76 22.03 -7.06
CA THR A 253 11.73 20.60 -6.70
C THR A 253 12.07 19.73 -7.91
N GLU A 254 11.58 20.07 -9.11
CA GLU A 254 11.93 19.30 -10.30
C GLU A 254 13.42 19.47 -10.67
N LEU A 255 13.98 20.67 -10.51
CA LEU A 255 15.41 20.93 -10.74
C LEU A 255 16.31 20.14 -9.79
N VAL A 256 15.93 20.03 -8.52
CA VAL A 256 16.76 19.41 -7.48
C VAL A 256 16.59 17.89 -7.41
N PHE A 257 15.37 17.38 -7.59
CA PHE A 257 15.04 15.98 -7.24
C PHE A 257 14.49 15.15 -8.41
N ASP A 258 14.29 15.73 -9.61
CA ASP A 258 13.77 15.03 -10.80
C ASP A 258 12.47 14.23 -10.50
N THR A 259 11.63 14.78 -9.61
CA THR A 259 10.54 14.05 -8.93
C THR A 259 9.53 13.45 -9.89
N LEU A 260 9.17 14.16 -10.97
CA LEU A 260 8.21 13.67 -11.95
C LEU A 260 8.84 12.61 -12.86
N ARG A 261 10.10 12.80 -13.26
CA ARG A 261 10.83 11.79 -14.04
C ARG A 261 11.06 10.51 -13.27
N MET A 262 11.41 10.60 -11.98
CA MET A 262 11.52 9.44 -11.10
C MET A 262 10.15 8.82 -10.81
N SER A 263 9.10 9.61 -10.54
CA SER A 263 7.74 9.08 -10.45
C SER A 263 7.34 8.31 -11.71
N TYR A 264 7.73 8.80 -12.89
CA TYR A 264 7.46 8.18 -14.20
C TYR A 264 8.26 6.88 -14.38
N ARG A 265 9.58 6.91 -14.11
CA ARG A 265 10.47 5.75 -14.17
C ARG A 265 10.09 4.67 -13.15
N THR A 266 9.81 5.06 -11.90
CA THR A 266 9.28 4.17 -10.87
C THR A 266 7.89 3.65 -11.25
N SER A 267 7.04 4.39 -11.95
CA SER A 267 5.77 3.84 -12.47
C SER A 267 5.92 2.92 -13.68
N GLN A 268 7.06 2.95 -14.39
CA GLN A 268 7.38 1.98 -15.43
C GLN A 268 8.08 0.73 -14.86
N ILE A 269 8.88 0.88 -13.79
CA ILE A 269 9.46 -0.25 -13.04
C ILE A 269 8.39 -0.93 -12.17
N ILE A 270 7.49 -0.14 -11.58
CA ILE A 270 6.23 -0.57 -10.96
C ILE A 270 5.12 -0.42 -12.01
N ALA A 271 5.17 -1.22 -13.08
CA ALA A 271 4.20 -1.28 -14.18
C ALA A 271 2.77 -1.73 -13.74
N ARG A 272 2.24 -1.19 -12.64
CA ARG A 272 0.99 -1.62 -12.00
C ARG A 272 0.16 -0.46 -11.45
N GLY A 273 0.53 0.82 -11.65
CA GLY A 273 -0.14 1.95 -10.98
C GLY A 273 -1.29 2.59 -11.75
N SER A 274 -1.14 2.77 -13.07
CA SER A 274 -2.14 3.41 -13.94
C SER A 274 -2.93 2.42 -14.78
N GLU A 275 -2.28 1.36 -15.28
CA GLU A 275 -2.96 0.25 -15.98
C GLU A 275 -3.93 -0.47 -15.03
N SER A 276 -3.58 -0.67 -13.75
CA SER A 276 -4.44 -1.34 -12.77
C SER A 276 -5.72 -0.58 -12.39
N ARG A 277 -5.74 0.75 -12.47
CA ARG A 277 -6.94 1.53 -12.10
C ARG A 277 -8.04 1.39 -13.13
N LEU A 278 -7.68 1.32 -14.41
CA LEU A 278 -8.65 1.08 -15.47
C LEU A 278 -9.28 -0.30 -15.29
N ASP A 279 -8.50 -1.31 -14.94
CA ASP A 279 -9.00 -2.66 -14.61
C ASP A 279 -9.96 -2.63 -13.41
N TYR A 280 -9.62 -1.88 -12.35
CA TYR A 280 -10.49 -1.72 -11.19
C TYR A 280 -11.79 -0.99 -11.54
N TRP A 281 -11.73 0.04 -12.38
CA TRP A 281 -12.91 0.77 -12.83
C TRP A 281 -13.79 -0.10 -13.71
N GLN A 282 -13.21 -0.87 -14.63
CA GLN A 282 -13.95 -1.83 -15.46
C GLN A 282 -14.65 -2.88 -14.59
N SER A 283 -13.94 -3.44 -13.61
CA SER A 283 -14.51 -4.39 -12.65
C SER A 283 -15.63 -3.76 -11.82
N THR A 284 -15.47 -2.49 -11.43
CA THR A 284 -16.50 -1.75 -10.67
C THR A 284 -17.73 -1.45 -11.53
N ILE A 285 -17.53 -1.08 -12.80
CA ILE A 285 -18.63 -0.86 -13.74
C ILE A 285 -19.38 -2.16 -14.00
N GLN A 286 -18.67 -3.28 -14.19
CA GLN A 286 -19.30 -4.58 -14.33
C GLN A 286 -20.15 -4.92 -13.09
N ALA A 287 -19.63 -4.67 -11.89
CA ALA A 287 -20.40 -4.87 -10.66
C ALA A 287 -21.64 -3.96 -10.57
N ILE A 288 -21.57 -2.71 -11.05
CA ILE A 288 -22.75 -1.81 -11.13
C ILE A 288 -23.81 -2.39 -12.09
N LEU A 289 -23.38 -2.96 -13.22
CA LEU A 289 -24.29 -3.56 -14.21
C LEU A 289 -24.95 -4.83 -13.67
N ASP A 290 -24.22 -5.64 -12.90
CA ASP A 290 -24.72 -6.87 -12.30
C ASP A 290 -25.66 -6.59 -11.11
N TYR A 291 -25.40 -5.53 -10.33
CA TYR A 291 -26.15 -5.19 -9.11
C TYR A 291 -26.65 -3.72 -9.08
N PRO A 292 -27.48 -3.28 -10.05
CA PRO A 292 -27.77 -1.86 -10.24
C PRO A 292 -28.69 -1.24 -9.18
N ILE A 293 -29.55 -2.04 -8.52
CA ILE A 293 -30.61 -1.51 -7.64
C ILE A 293 -30.10 -1.27 -6.22
N LEU A 294 -29.70 -2.33 -5.52
CA LEU A 294 -29.26 -2.29 -4.12
C LEU A 294 -27.74 -2.37 -3.96
N GLY A 295 -27.00 -2.52 -5.06
CA GLY A 295 -25.56 -2.71 -5.05
C GLY A 295 -25.11 -4.05 -4.47
N LEU A 296 -23.83 -4.12 -4.17
CA LEU A 296 -23.14 -5.28 -3.58
C LEU A 296 -23.28 -5.35 -2.04
N GLY A 297 -23.79 -4.29 -1.43
CA GLY A 297 -23.64 -4.02 0.00
C GLY A 297 -22.44 -3.11 0.29
N MET A 298 -22.63 -2.14 1.18
CA MET A 298 -21.57 -1.23 1.62
C MET A 298 -20.33 -2.01 2.09
N GLY A 299 -19.13 -1.57 1.74
CA GLY A 299 -17.86 -2.21 2.11
C GLY A 299 -17.55 -3.56 1.44
N ASN A 300 -18.46 -4.12 0.63
CA ASN A 300 -18.27 -5.44 0.02
C ASN A 300 -17.50 -5.41 -1.32
N TRP A 301 -17.20 -4.22 -1.86
CA TRP A 301 -16.46 -4.11 -3.12
C TRP A 301 -15.11 -4.82 -3.05
N LYS A 302 -14.38 -4.71 -1.94
CA LYS A 302 -13.07 -5.36 -1.73
C LYS A 302 -13.09 -6.90 -1.80
N ILE A 303 -14.27 -7.51 -1.66
CA ILE A 303 -14.47 -8.97 -1.72
C ILE A 303 -14.82 -9.35 -3.16
N LEU A 304 -15.83 -8.71 -3.73
CA LEU A 304 -16.34 -9.05 -5.06
C LEU A 304 -15.43 -8.55 -6.18
N SER A 305 -14.59 -7.53 -5.94
CA SER A 305 -13.55 -7.11 -6.89
C SER A 305 -12.61 -8.27 -7.27
N ILE A 306 -12.45 -9.27 -6.40
CA ILE A 306 -11.63 -10.45 -6.64
C ILE A 306 -12.23 -11.35 -7.71
N SER A 307 -13.56 -11.55 -7.70
CA SER A 307 -14.22 -12.37 -8.73
C SER A 307 -14.17 -11.73 -10.11
N TYR A 308 -14.19 -10.40 -10.17
CA TYR A 308 -14.04 -9.64 -11.42
C TYR A 308 -12.57 -9.47 -11.86
N GLY A 309 -11.62 -9.71 -10.96
CA GLY A 309 -10.21 -9.34 -11.12
C GLY A 309 -9.21 -10.49 -11.13
N THR A 310 -9.67 -11.73 -11.29
CA THR A 310 -8.82 -12.94 -11.26
C THR A 310 -7.65 -12.88 -12.26
N GLU A 311 -7.79 -12.12 -13.34
CA GLU A 311 -6.76 -11.96 -14.37
C GLU A 311 -5.67 -10.95 -13.99
N TYR A 312 -5.90 -9.97 -13.11
CA TYR A 312 -4.90 -8.95 -12.78
C TYR A 312 -4.45 -8.99 -11.31
N ILE A 313 -5.16 -9.71 -10.45
CA ILE A 313 -4.76 -9.96 -9.06
C ILE A 313 -3.59 -10.95 -9.04
N LYS A 314 -2.57 -10.64 -8.25
CA LYS A 314 -1.37 -11.46 -8.08
C LYS A 314 -1.20 -11.74 -6.59
N ASP A 315 -0.90 -12.98 -6.26
CA ASP A 315 -0.83 -13.46 -4.88
C ASP A 315 -2.07 -13.05 -4.07
N TYR A 316 -1.93 -12.71 -2.80
CA TYR A 316 -3.02 -12.19 -1.98
C TYR A 316 -3.07 -10.66 -1.94
N VAL A 317 -2.50 -9.98 -2.95
CA VAL A 317 -2.52 -8.53 -3.05
C VAL A 317 -3.79 -8.09 -3.78
N VAL A 318 -4.86 -7.89 -3.01
CA VAL A 318 -6.17 -7.49 -3.51
C VAL A 318 -6.35 -5.98 -3.47
N PRO A 319 -6.96 -5.35 -4.50
CA PRO A 319 -7.38 -3.96 -4.39
C PRO A 319 -8.42 -3.78 -3.29
N HIS A 320 -8.07 -3.00 -2.26
CA HIS A 320 -9.02 -2.61 -1.21
C HIS A 320 -10.04 -1.56 -1.70
N PHE A 321 -9.67 -0.76 -2.71
CA PHE A 321 -10.49 0.33 -3.24
C PHE A 321 -10.45 0.36 -4.77
N SER A 322 -11.52 0.84 -5.40
CA SER A 322 -11.55 1.05 -6.86
C SER A 322 -10.72 2.25 -7.31
N HIS A 323 -10.21 3.05 -6.36
CA HIS A 323 -9.62 4.37 -6.60
C HIS A 323 -10.58 5.34 -7.32
N ASN A 324 -11.89 5.16 -7.11
CA ASN A 324 -12.92 6.11 -7.47
C ASN A 324 -14.12 5.91 -6.52
N ASP A 325 -14.22 6.76 -5.50
CA ASP A 325 -15.28 6.70 -4.49
C ASP A 325 -16.68 6.82 -5.11
N PHE A 326 -16.85 7.57 -6.20
CA PHE A 326 -18.14 7.67 -6.87
C PHE A 326 -18.55 6.33 -7.51
N LEU A 327 -17.63 5.67 -8.21
CA LEU A 327 -17.90 4.35 -8.79
C LEU A 327 -18.07 3.28 -7.71
N GLN A 328 -17.18 3.26 -6.71
CA GLN A 328 -17.26 2.28 -5.62
C GLN A 328 -18.55 2.42 -4.83
N PHE A 329 -18.91 3.64 -4.42
CA PHE A 329 -20.15 3.88 -3.69
C PHE A 329 -21.38 3.49 -4.52
N THR A 330 -21.35 3.73 -5.83
CA THR A 330 -22.41 3.32 -6.76
C THR A 330 -22.52 1.79 -6.85
N ALA A 331 -21.38 1.08 -6.94
CA ALA A 331 -21.37 -0.38 -6.94
C ALA A 331 -21.87 -0.97 -5.62
N GLU A 332 -21.50 -0.37 -4.50
CA GLU A 332 -21.83 -0.89 -3.17
C GLU A 332 -23.28 -0.61 -2.75
N VAL A 333 -23.82 0.56 -3.06
CA VAL A 333 -25.14 1.02 -2.58
C VAL A 333 -26.21 1.01 -3.69
N GLY A 334 -25.80 0.82 -4.94
CA GLY A 334 -26.67 0.86 -6.12
C GLY A 334 -26.72 2.23 -6.79
N VAL A 335 -27.25 2.28 -8.01
CA VAL A 335 -27.24 3.46 -8.89
C VAL A 335 -27.95 4.64 -8.25
N LEU A 336 -29.08 4.43 -7.57
CA LEU A 336 -29.80 5.51 -6.89
C LEU A 336 -28.99 6.11 -5.74
N GLY A 337 -28.34 5.27 -4.92
CA GLY A 337 -27.45 5.72 -3.85
C GLY A 337 -26.25 6.49 -4.39
N GLY A 338 -25.64 5.99 -5.47
CA GLY A 338 -24.54 6.63 -6.19
C GLY A 338 -24.91 8.01 -6.75
N LEU A 339 -26.07 8.13 -7.39
CA LEU A 339 -26.58 9.41 -7.91
C LEU A 339 -26.83 10.42 -6.79
N LEU A 340 -27.38 9.99 -5.66
CA LEU A 340 -27.55 10.87 -4.48
C LEU A 340 -26.21 11.32 -3.92
N PHE A 341 -25.23 10.43 -3.83
CA PHE A 341 -23.88 10.75 -3.38
C PHE A 341 -23.20 11.78 -4.29
N LEU A 342 -23.31 11.62 -5.61
CA LEU A 342 -22.79 12.60 -6.58
C LEU A 342 -23.56 13.94 -6.54
N ALA A 343 -24.86 13.91 -6.29
CA ALA A 343 -25.70 15.11 -6.27
C ALA A 343 -25.32 16.10 -5.14
N ILE A 344 -24.82 15.62 -4.00
CA ILE A 344 -24.47 16.48 -2.85
C ILE A 344 -23.40 17.52 -3.17
N PRO A 345 -22.17 17.15 -3.58
CA PRO A 345 -21.14 18.14 -3.91
C PRO A 345 -21.57 19.04 -5.07
N LEU A 346 -22.23 18.49 -6.09
CA LEU A 346 -22.72 19.25 -7.24
C LEU A 346 -23.75 20.32 -6.83
N TYR A 347 -24.68 19.96 -5.95
CA TYR A 347 -25.69 20.90 -5.45
C TYR A 347 -25.07 22.00 -4.57
N VAL A 348 -24.09 21.67 -3.74
CA VAL A 348 -23.37 22.69 -2.95
C VAL A 348 -22.56 23.63 -3.84
N ILE A 349 -21.86 23.10 -4.84
CA ILE A 349 -21.17 23.89 -5.87
C ILE A 349 -22.18 24.83 -6.56
N PHE A 350 -23.32 24.29 -6.99
CA PHE A 350 -24.39 25.06 -7.62
C PHE A 350 -24.90 26.18 -6.71
N ILE A 351 -25.16 25.94 -5.42
CA ILE A 351 -25.60 27.00 -4.49
C ILE A 351 -24.54 28.09 -4.35
N ILE A 352 -23.27 27.71 -4.17
CA ILE A 352 -22.19 28.69 -4.01
C ILE A 352 -22.07 29.56 -5.27
N LEU A 353 -22.08 28.94 -6.46
CA LEU A 353 -22.04 29.65 -7.73
C LEU A 353 -23.30 30.48 -7.99
N LYS A 354 -24.49 29.97 -7.68
CA LYS A 354 -25.75 30.71 -7.81
C LYS A 354 -25.73 31.97 -6.95
N ASN A 355 -25.36 31.85 -5.68
CA ASN A 355 -25.28 33.01 -4.77
C ASN A 355 -24.17 33.98 -5.15
N TYR A 356 -23.11 33.48 -5.78
CA TYR A 356 -22.05 34.29 -6.35
C TYR A 356 -22.49 35.10 -7.58
N VAL A 357 -23.38 34.56 -8.42
CA VAL A 357 -23.82 35.18 -9.67
C VAL A 357 -25.09 36.02 -9.53
N ILE A 358 -26.06 35.57 -8.73
CA ILE A 358 -27.42 36.14 -8.70
C ILE A 358 -27.54 37.29 -7.70
N GLN A 359 -26.74 37.33 -6.64
CA GLN A 359 -26.83 38.42 -5.68
C GLN A 359 -26.01 39.63 -6.17
N ASN A 360 -26.69 40.57 -6.84
CA ASN A 360 -26.28 41.98 -7.00
C ASN A 360 -26.15 42.73 -5.64
N LYS A 361 -25.97 42.02 -4.52
CA LYS A 361 -25.80 42.59 -3.19
C LYS A 361 -24.32 42.86 -2.94
N SER A 362 -24.06 44.00 -2.32
CA SER A 362 -22.73 44.57 -2.04
C SER A 362 -21.80 43.74 -1.15
N ILE A 363 -22.17 42.54 -0.66
CA ILE A 363 -21.32 41.75 0.26
C ILE A 363 -21.47 40.25 -0.01
N PHE A 364 -20.84 39.74 -1.08
CA PHE A 364 -20.57 38.31 -1.20
C PHE A 364 -19.46 37.93 -0.21
N ASP A 365 -19.69 36.90 0.61
CA ASP A 365 -18.69 36.43 1.56
C ASP A 365 -17.63 35.58 0.84
N TYR A 366 -16.46 36.19 0.66
CA TYR A 366 -15.35 35.60 -0.08
C TYR A 366 -14.80 34.30 0.53
N ARG A 367 -15.12 33.98 1.79
CA ARG A 367 -14.78 32.69 2.44
C ARG A 367 -15.25 31.48 1.63
N PHE A 368 -16.38 31.61 0.93
CA PHE A 368 -16.99 30.49 0.22
C PHE A 368 -16.32 30.16 -1.12
N VAL A 369 -15.52 31.08 -1.68
CA VAL A 369 -14.63 30.71 -2.79
C VAL A 369 -13.67 29.63 -2.33
N PHE A 370 -13.07 29.79 -1.14
CA PHE A 370 -12.12 28.81 -0.61
C PHE A 370 -12.79 27.49 -0.19
N ILE A 371 -14.04 27.54 0.30
CA ILE A 371 -14.84 26.32 0.52
C ILE A 371 -15.11 25.58 -0.79
N LEU A 372 -15.48 26.32 -1.85
CA LEU A 372 -15.69 25.75 -3.18
C LEU A 372 -14.41 25.08 -3.71
N LEU A 373 -13.26 25.74 -3.61
CA LEU A 373 -11.98 25.16 -4.03
C LEU A 373 -11.66 23.88 -3.23
N ALA A 374 -11.87 23.87 -1.90
CA ALA A 374 -11.67 22.68 -1.07
C ALA A 374 -12.59 21.51 -1.47
N ILE A 375 -13.86 21.80 -1.78
CA ILE A 375 -14.82 20.78 -2.29
C ILE A 375 -14.36 20.23 -3.63
N VAL A 376 -13.87 21.08 -4.53
CA VAL A 376 -13.33 20.63 -5.83
C VAL A 376 -12.11 19.72 -5.64
N VAL A 377 -11.18 20.05 -4.74
CA VAL A 377 -10.04 19.17 -4.41
C VAL A 377 -10.54 17.81 -3.93
N TYR A 378 -11.52 17.78 -3.01
CA TYR A 378 -12.09 16.53 -2.51
C TYR A 378 -12.77 15.71 -3.62
N CYS A 379 -13.48 16.35 -4.56
CA CYS A 379 -14.07 15.65 -5.71
C CYS A 379 -13.00 15.05 -6.62
N ILE A 380 -11.89 15.75 -6.87
CA ILE A 380 -10.78 15.23 -7.68
C ILE A 380 -10.11 14.04 -6.97
N ASP A 381 -9.90 14.14 -5.65
CA ASP A 381 -9.40 13.03 -4.83
C ASP A 381 -10.36 11.83 -4.87
N SER A 382 -11.67 12.07 -4.70
CA SER A 382 -12.71 11.04 -4.79
C SER A 382 -12.76 10.36 -6.16
N SER A 383 -12.42 11.06 -7.25
CA SER A 383 -12.38 10.48 -8.60
C SER A 383 -11.11 9.68 -8.91
N LEU A 384 -10.03 9.85 -8.14
CA LEU A 384 -8.70 9.28 -8.43
C LEU A 384 -8.15 8.41 -7.29
N ASN A 385 -8.86 8.34 -6.16
CA ASN A 385 -8.42 7.77 -4.90
C ASN A 385 -9.65 7.35 -4.05
N PHE A 386 -9.51 7.31 -2.71
CA PHE A 386 -10.53 6.83 -1.77
C PHE A 386 -10.67 7.67 -0.48
N PRO A 387 -10.77 9.01 -0.55
CA PRO A 387 -10.82 9.86 0.63
C PRO A 387 -11.99 9.60 1.58
N ILE A 388 -13.10 8.99 1.13
CA ILE A 388 -14.27 8.69 2.01
C ILE A 388 -13.87 7.79 3.19
N SER A 389 -12.90 6.90 2.98
CA SER A 389 -12.40 5.96 3.99
C SER A 389 -11.34 6.57 4.92
N ARG A 390 -11.01 7.85 4.75
CA ARG A 390 -9.84 8.51 5.35
C ARG A 390 -10.28 9.75 6.12
N PRO A 391 -10.47 9.65 7.46
CA PRO A 391 -10.95 10.74 8.30
C PRO A 391 -10.17 12.06 8.15
N LEU A 392 -8.86 11.97 7.90
CA LEU A 392 -7.98 13.12 7.62
C LEU A 392 -8.48 14.03 6.48
N GLN A 393 -9.21 13.47 5.51
CA GLN A 393 -9.71 14.15 4.31
C GLN A 393 -11.24 14.32 4.36
N VAL A 394 -11.98 13.25 4.66
CA VAL A 394 -13.46 13.29 4.65
C VAL A 394 -14.04 14.16 5.76
N VAL A 395 -13.42 14.23 6.94
CA VAL A 395 -13.96 15.05 8.04
C VAL A 395 -13.87 16.55 7.74
N PRO A 396 -12.70 17.12 7.32
CA PRO A 396 -12.65 18.49 6.84
C PRO A 396 -13.66 18.76 5.71
N TYR A 397 -13.81 17.85 4.76
CA TYR A 397 -14.79 17.99 3.68
C TYR A 397 -16.23 18.07 4.21
N VAL A 398 -16.66 17.13 5.06
CA VAL A 398 -18.01 17.11 5.63
C VAL A 398 -18.28 18.34 6.50
N VAL A 399 -17.30 18.80 7.27
CA VAL A 399 -17.39 20.05 8.05
C VAL A 399 -17.58 21.25 7.12
N LEU A 400 -16.79 21.35 6.05
CA LEU A 400 -16.89 22.45 5.08
C LEU A 400 -18.22 22.40 4.31
N LEU A 401 -18.72 21.22 3.96
CA LEU A 401 -20.02 21.02 3.34
C LEU A 401 -21.15 21.49 4.28
N ALA A 402 -21.11 21.09 5.55
CA ALA A 402 -22.08 21.49 6.56
C ALA A 402 -22.05 23.02 6.81
N ILE A 403 -20.86 23.64 6.84
CA ILE A 403 -20.69 25.09 6.91
C ILE A 403 -21.30 25.77 5.67
N ALA A 404 -20.97 25.29 4.47
CA ALA A 404 -21.45 25.84 3.20
C ALA A 404 -22.97 25.99 3.21
N VAL A 405 -23.62 24.91 3.63
CA VAL A 405 -25.06 24.73 3.54
C VAL A 405 -25.79 25.32 4.75
N GLY A 406 -25.19 25.29 5.95
CA GLY A 406 -25.75 25.91 7.16
C GLY A 406 -25.72 27.43 7.14
N TYR A 407 -24.74 28.04 6.46
CA TYR A 407 -24.60 29.49 6.40
C TYR A 407 -25.42 30.13 5.26
N TYR A 408 -25.42 29.54 4.05
CA TYR A 408 -26.06 30.16 2.88
C TYR A 408 -27.43 29.64 2.53
N ASN A 409 -27.69 28.34 2.71
CA ASN A 409 -28.97 27.78 2.30
C ASN A 409 -29.98 27.91 3.45
N LYS A 410 -30.66 29.06 3.46
CA LYS A 410 -31.76 29.34 4.38
C LYS A 410 -33.06 28.63 3.99
N ASP A 411 -33.16 28.12 2.76
CA ASP A 411 -34.36 27.44 2.29
C ASP A 411 -34.52 26.13 3.06
N SER A 412 -35.58 26.05 3.87
CA SER A 412 -35.91 24.88 4.67
C SER A 412 -37.09 24.13 4.09
N ILE A 413 -37.13 22.82 4.31
CA ILE A 413 -38.23 21.97 3.84
C ILE A 413 -39.09 21.60 5.04
N GLY A 414 -40.30 22.17 5.12
CA GLY A 414 -41.17 22.01 6.29
C GLY A 414 -41.46 20.55 6.69
N TYR A 415 -41.58 19.64 5.73
CA TYR A 415 -41.73 18.20 6.01
C TYR A 415 -40.47 17.58 6.62
N VAL A 416 -39.28 17.92 6.09
CA VAL A 416 -37.99 17.45 6.63
C VAL A 416 -37.82 17.91 8.08
N ASN A 417 -38.19 19.16 8.37
CA ASN A 417 -38.17 19.69 9.74
C ASN A 417 -39.01 18.83 10.68
N LYS A 418 -40.26 18.51 10.32
CA LYS A 418 -41.15 17.67 11.14
C LYS A 418 -40.55 16.30 11.44
N VAL A 419 -39.92 15.66 10.45
CA VAL A 419 -39.28 14.35 10.63
C VAL A 419 -38.12 14.46 11.62
N PHE A 420 -37.16 15.37 11.36
CA PHE A 420 -35.93 15.48 12.14
C PHE A 420 -36.19 15.95 13.57
N GLN A 421 -37.17 16.85 13.78
CA GLN A 421 -37.50 17.40 15.09
C GLN A 421 -38.33 16.44 15.96
N SER A 422 -38.83 15.34 15.38
CA SER A 422 -39.66 14.37 16.10
C SER A 422 -38.87 13.63 17.17
N LYS A 423 -39.54 13.32 18.30
CA LYS A 423 -38.93 12.52 19.37
C LYS A 423 -38.51 11.12 18.90
N ALA A 424 -39.28 10.54 17.97
CA ALA A 424 -38.97 9.24 17.38
C ALA A 424 -37.67 9.26 16.58
N PHE A 425 -37.44 10.29 15.76
CA PHE A 425 -36.19 10.45 15.02
C PHE A 425 -35.00 10.62 15.97
N ILE A 426 -35.12 11.48 16.98
CA ILE A 426 -34.02 11.71 17.95
C ILE A 426 -33.69 10.44 18.72
N PHE A 427 -34.71 9.68 19.13
CA PHE A 427 -34.53 8.38 19.78
C PHE A 427 -33.82 7.37 18.86
N LEU A 428 -34.25 7.30 17.59
CA LEU A 428 -33.62 6.44 16.59
C LEU A 428 -32.15 6.80 16.35
N ILE A 429 -31.83 8.08 16.17
CA ILE A 429 -30.45 8.56 16.01
C ILE A 429 -29.61 8.27 17.25
N GLY A 430 -30.20 8.37 18.45
CA GLY A 430 -29.55 7.98 19.70
C GLY A 430 -29.18 6.50 19.72
N ILE A 431 -30.11 5.61 19.36
CA ILE A 431 -29.85 4.16 19.28
C ILE A 431 -28.79 3.85 18.22
N LEU A 432 -28.94 4.39 17.01
CA LEU A 432 -27.99 4.18 15.92
C LEU A 432 -26.59 4.70 16.28
N GLY A 433 -26.50 5.79 17.04
CA GLY A 433 -25.25 6.31 17.59
C GLY A 433 -24.58 5.35 18.56
N LEU A 434 -25.34 4.79 19.51
CA LEU A 434 -24.81 3.79 20.44
C LEU A 434 -24.36 2.53 19.69
N SER A 435 -25.14 2.07 18.71
CA SER A 435 -24.77 0.95 17.85
C SER A 435 -23.50 1.24 17.03
N SER A 436 -23.35 2.45 16.50
CA SER A 436 -22.17 2.85 15.73
C SER A 436 -20.90 2.91 16.59
N ILE A 437 -21.01 3.35 17.84
CA ILE A 437 -19.90 3.29 18.81
C ILE A 437 -19.54 1.82 19.08
N TYR A 438 -20.52 0.97 19.34
CA TYR A 438 -20.30 -0.45 19.61
C TYR A 438 -19.63 -1.18 18.43
N VAL A 439 -20.11 -0.96 17.21
CA VAL A 439 -19.51 -1.50 15.99
C VAL A 439 -18.07 -1.01 15.81
N SER A 440 -17.82 0.29 16.05
CA SER A 440 -16.47 0.85 15.95
C SER A 440 -15.53 0.31 17.03
N LEU A 441 -16.03 0.00 18.23
CA LEU A 441 -15.28 -0.66 19.30
C LEU A 441 -14.87 -2.07 18.90
N LEU A 442 -15.81 -2.88 18.41
CA LEU A 442 -15.51 -4.25 17.96
C LEU A 442 -14.47 -4.27 16.84
N ASN A 443 -14.62 -3.38 15.85
CA ASN A 443 -13.67 -3.26 14.76
C ASN A 443 -12.29 -2.76 15.24
N TYR A 444 -12.25 -1.84 16.20
CA TYR A 444 -11.01 -1.39 16.83
C TYR A 444 -10.31 -2.53 17.59
N ASP A 445 -11.03 -3.32 18.39
CA ASP A 445 -10.39 -4.40 19.14
C ASP A 445 -9.87 -5.50 18.21
N SER A 446 -10.65 -5.93 17.22
CA SER A 446 -10.17 -6.88 16.19
C SER A 446 -8.96 -6.34 15.42
N SER A 447 -8.90 -5.02 15.19
CA SER A 447 -7.77 -4.42 14.47
C SER A 447 -6.43 -4.50 15.22
N LYS A 448 -6.45 -4.71 16.55
CA LYS A 448 -5.24 -5.00 17.33
C LYS A 448 -4.78 -6.43 17.06
N ASP A 449 -5.71 -7.38 17.15
CA ASP A 449 -5.45 -8.80 16.90
C ASP A 449 -4.91 -9.02 15.48
N GLN A 450 -5.45 -8.29 14.50
CA GLN A 450 -5.04 -8.38 13.10
C GLN A 450 -3.57 -7.97 12.86
N ILE A 451 -2.93 -7.20 13.75
CA ILE A 451 -1.49 -6.92 13.63
C ILE A 451 -0.70 -8.23 13.71
N HIS A 452 -1.04 -9.09 14.66
CA HIS A 452 -0.38 -10.39 14.84
C HIS A 452 -0.59 -11.24 13.60
N LEU A 453 -1.86 -11.42 13.19
CA LEU A 453 -2.21 -12.17 11.98
C LEU A 453 -1.45 -11.69 10.73
N PHE A 454 -1.34 -10.37 10.54
CA PHE A 454 -0.64 -9.79 9.40
C PHE A 454 0.87 -10.04 9.43
N LEU A 455 1.51 -9.82 10.58
CA LEU A 455 2.96 -10.01 10.72
C LEU A 455 3.34 -11.49 10.63
N ASP A 456 2.62 -12.33 11.34
CA ASP A 456 2.85 -13.77 11.46
C ASP A 456 2.65 -14.46 10.10
N TYR A 457 1.64 -14.06 9.34
CA TYR A 457 1.43 -14.57 7.98
C TYR A 457 2.55 -14.17 7.01
N ASN A 458 2.98 -12.90 7.00
CA ASN A 458 4.04 -12.44 6.09
C ASN A 458 5.42 -13.00 6.46
N ASN A 459 5.67 -13.27 7.74
CA ASN A 459 6.92 -13.83 8.24
C ASN A 459 6.91 -15.36 8.29
N HIS A 460 5.80 -16.02 7.92
CA HIS A 460 5.60 -17.46 8.04
C HIS A 460 5.87 -17.99 9.47
N ASN A 461 5.52 -17.20 10.49
CA ASN A 461 5.75 -17.53 11.90
C ASN A 461 4.40 -17.67 12.61
N PHE A 462 4.01 -18.88 12.99
CA PHE A 462 2.72 -19.17 13.62
C PHE A 462 2.88 -19.78 15.03
N ASP A 463 3.93 -19.41 15.75
CA ASP A 463 4.33 -20.05 17.03
C ASP A 463 3.56 -19.51 18.26
N LYS A 464 2.50 -18.73 18.06
CA LYS A 464 1.71 -18.17 19.17
C LYS A 464 0.93 -19.28 19.90
N PRO A 465 0.89 -19.28 21.25
CA PRO A 465 0.06 -20.21 22.02
C PRO A 465 -1.41 -20.18 21.59
N ILE A 466 -2.04 -21.36 21.48
CA ILE A 466 -3.37 -21.48 20.91
C ILE A 466 -4.43 -20.79 21.76
N GLU A 467 -4.23 -20.76 23.09
CA GLU A 467 -5.10 -20.07 24.04
C GLU A 467 -5.17 -18.57 23.74
N ILE A 468 -4.06 -17.99 23.28
CA ILE A 468 -4.01 -16.58 22.86
C ILE A 468 -4.74 -16.40 21.53
N VAL A 469 -4.48 -17.28 20.55
CA VAL A 469 -5.10 -17.22 19.22
C VAL A 469 -6.62 -17.36 19.29
N GLU A 470 -7.13 -18.18 20.22
CA GLU A 470 -8.57 -18.34 20.45
C GLU A 470 -9.25 -17.05 20.93
N THR A 471 -8.53 -16.19 21.67
CA THR A 471 -9.07 -14.89 22.10
C THR A 471 -9.30 -13.91 20.95
N TRP A 472 -8.61 -14.09 19.82
CA TRP A 472 -8.73 -13.19 18.68
C TRP A 472 -10.07 -13.37 17.97
N ASN A 473 -10.77 -12.25 17.78
CA ASN A 473 -12.11 -12.23 17.20
C ASN A 473 -12.09 -12.56 15.70
N ASP A 474 -12.85 -13.58 15.31
CA ASP A 474 -12.99 -14.07 13.93
C ASP A 474 -14.44 -14.01 13.41
N LYS A 475 -15.35 -13.35 14.14
CA LYS A 475 -16.77 -13.21 13.78
C LYS A 475 -17.13 -11.81 13.29
N PHE A 476 -16.55 -10.78 13.91
CA PHE A 476 -16.84 -9.38 13.57
C PHE A 476 -15.61 -8.47 13.77
N PRO A 477 -14.97 -8.01 12.69
CA PRO A 477 -15.11 -8.51 11.32
C PRO A 477 -14.69 -9.99 11.21
N SER A 478 -15.18 -10.68 10.17
CA SER A 478 -14.80 -12.07 9.88
C SER A 478 -13.60 -12.19 8.92
N ILE A 479 -13.25 -11.08 8.28
CA ILE A 479 -12.11 -10.94 7.38
C ILE A 479 -11.17 -9.84 7.90
N THR A 480 -9.91 -9.91 7.51
CA THR A 480 -8.93 -8.86 7.79
C THR A 480 -9.24 -7.61 6.97
N GLN A 481 -8.58 -6.50 7.30
CA GLN A 481 -8.62 -5.30 6.45
C GLN A 481 -8.25 -5.59 4.99
N THR A 482 -7.35 -6.54 4.73
CA THR A 482 -6.95 -6.95 3.36
C THR A 482 -7.90 -7.95 2.71
N GLY A 483 -8.98 -8.34 3.39
CA GLY A 483 -10.01 -9.24 2.88
C GLY A 483 -9.70 -10.73 3.09
N MET A 484 -8.63 -11.10 3.80
CA MET A 484 -8.33 -12.50 4.12
C MET A 484 -9.26 -13.01 5.24
N PRO A 485 -9.82 -14.21 5.13
CA PRO A 485 -10.63 -14.78 6.21
C PRO A 485 -9.81 -15.00 7.49
N ILE A 486 -10.19 -14.36 8.60
CA ILE A 486 -9.45 -14.44 9.88
C ILE A 486 -9.43 -15.88 10.38
N LYS A 487 -10.54 -16.59 10.22
CA LYS A 487 -10.66 -17.99 10.66
C LYS A 487 -9.74 -18.92 9.88
N ALA A 488 -9.52 -18.67 8.58
CA ALA A 488 -8.53 -19.40 7.80
C ALA A 488 -7.12 -19.13 8.33
N LEU A 489 -6.77 -17.87 8.64
CA LEU A 489 -5.47 -17.51 9.20
C LEU A 489 -5.24 -18.18 10.57
N LYS A 490 -6.26 -18.24 11.44
CA LYS A 490 -6.18 -18.94 12.73
C LYS A 490 -5.83 -20.42 12.56
N ALA A 491 -6.33 -21.08 11.50
CA ALA A 491 -6.03 -22.50 11.24
C ALA A 491 -4.53 -22.78 11.01
N HIS A 492 -3.73 -21.79 10.59
CA HIS A 492 -2.29 -21.96 10.47
C HIS A 492 -1.63 -22.21 11.83
N TYR A 493 -2.11 -21.57 12.90
CA TYR A 493 -1.58 -21.76 14.26
C TYR A 493 -1.93 -23.15 14.81
N TYR A 494 -3.17 -23.61 14.60
CA TYR A 494 -3.55 -24.99 14.97
C TYR A 494 -2.64 -26.00 14.28
N TYR A 495 -2.41 -25.83 12.98
CA TYR A 495 -1.51 -26.72 12.23
C TYR A 495 -0.07 -26.67 12.76
N GLN A 496 0.48 -25.47 12.98
CA GLN A 496 1.82 -25.29 13.52
C GLN A 496 2.00 -25.89 14.92
N SER A 497 0.96 -25.83 15.75
CA SER A 497 0.95 -26.43 17.10
C SER A 497 0.85 -27.95 17.11
N GLY A 498 0.64 -28.59 15.95
CA GLY A 498 0.42 -30.03 15.81
C GLY A 498 -1.05 -30.46 15.91
N ASP A 499 -2.00 -29.56 16.19
CA ASP A 499 -3.44 -29.84 16.15
C ASP A 499 -3.98 -29.78 14.71
N THR A 500 -3.52 -30.72 13.89
CA THR A 500 -3.86 -30.84 12.47
C THR A 500 -5.35 -31.13 12.26
N LEU A 501 -5.98 -31.90 13.15
CA LEU A 501 -7.40 -32.24 13.04
C LEU A 501 -8.30 -31.01 13.20
N THR A 502 -8.02 -30.16 14.19
CA THR A 502 -8.77 -28.91 14.36
C THR A 502 -8.53 -27.96 13.20
N ALA A 503 -7.28 -27.83 12.72
CA ALA A 503 -6.96 -27.03 11.54
C ALA A 503 -7.79 -27.46 10.31
N ILE A 504 -7.79 -28.76 9.99
CA ILE A 504 -8.59 -29.31 8.88
C ILE A 504 -10.08 -29.09 9.10
N LYS A 505 -10.59 -29.30 10.31
CA LYS A 505 -12.02 -29.09 10.64
C LYS A 505 -12.43 -27.64 10.40
N ILE A 506 -11.61 -26.67 10.80
CA ILE A 506 -11.86 -25.25 10.55
C ILE A 506 -11.87 -24.99 9.04
N LEU A 507 -10.85 -25.47 8.33
CA LEU A 507 -10.66 -25.14 6.92
C LEU A 507 -11.70 -25.78 5.99
N LYS A 508 -12.19 -26.99 6.31
CA LYS A 508 -13.26 -27.66 5.55
C LYS A 508 -14.65 -27.05 5.75
N ASN A 509 -14.81 -26.20 6.77
CA ASN A 509 -16.09 -25.59 7.12
C ASN A 509 -15.99 -24.05 7.11
N PRO A 510 -15.68 -23.43 5.95
CA PRO A 510 -15.60 -21.98 5.85
C PRO A 510 -16.98 -21.35 6.15
N PRO A 511 -17.04 -20.26 6.93
CA PRO A 511 -18.26 -19.50 7.11
C PRO A 511 -18.81 -19.00 5.76
N LYS A 512 -20.14 -19.00 5.59
CA LYS A 512 -20.79 -18.55 4.35
C LYS A 512 -20.47 -17.09 3.96
N ASN A 513 -20.22 -16.24 4.95
CA ASN A 513 -20.04 -14.80 4.75
C ASN A 513 -18.55 -14.41 4.61
N ASP A 514 -17.61 -15.35 4.71
CA ASP A 514 -16.19 -15.08 4.54
C ASP A 514 -15.81 -14.99 3.06
N ASN A 515 -14.72 -14.28 2.75
CA ASN A 515 -14.25 -14.11 1.38
C ASN A 515 -13.97 -15.46 0.69
N PRO A 516 -14.78 -15.87 -0.31
CA PRO A 516 -14.66 -17.17 -0.94
C PRO A 516 -13.68 -17.15 -2.12
N PHE A 517 -13.28 -15.97 -2.59
CA PHE A 517 -12.58 -15.78 -3.86
C PHE A 517 -11.06 -15.85 -3.72
N LEU A 518 -10.53 -15.72 -2.50
CA LEU A 518 -9.08 -15.75 -2.28
C LEU A 518 -8.48 -17.15 -2.28
N GLY A 519 -9.26 -18.21 -2.08
CA GLY A 519 -8.70 -19.57 -2.02
C GLY A 519 -7.81 -19.85 -0.80
N VAL A 520 -7.84 -19.03 0.26
CA VAL A 520 -6.99 -19.21 1.46
C VAL A 520 -7.29 -20.55 2.14
N TYR A 521 -8.57 -20.86 2.31
CA TYR A 521 -9.05 -22.10 2.92
C TYR A 521 -8.53 -23.32 2.16
N GLU A 522 -8.74 -23.32 0.84
CA GLU A 522 -8.36 -24.43 -0.03
C GLU A 522 -6.84 -24.55 -0.18
N GLY A 523 -6.13 -23.43 -0.28
CA GLY A 523 -4.67 -23.44 -0.40
C GLY A 523 -4.01 -24.06 0.84
N LYS A 524 -4.47 -23.69 2.05
CA LYS A 524 -3.94 -24.29 3.27
C LYS A 524 -4.31 -25.77 3.42
N LEU A 525 -5.53 -26.17 3.02
CA LEU A 525 -5.89 -27.59 2.98
C LEU A 525 -5.01 -28.38 2.01
N GLY A 526 -4.74 -27.84 0.82
CA GLY A 526 -3.85 -28.43 -0.17
C GLY A 526 -2.48 -28.75 0.45
N GLN A 527 -1.87 -27.75 1.08
CA GLN A 527 -0.61 -27.92 1.80
C GLN A 527 -0.69 -29.01 2.88
N ILE A 528 -1.67 -28.94 3.78
CA ILE A 528 -1.78 -29.90 4.90
C ILE A 528 -1.94 -31.34 4.39
N TYR A 529 -2.76 -31.57 3.36
CA TYR A 529 -2.92 -32.91 2.82
C TYR A 529 -1.68 -33.41 2.08
N TYR A 530 -0.89 -32.51 1.48
CA TYR A 530 0.40 -32.88 0.90
C TYR A 530 1.36 -33.37 1.99
N ASP A 531 1.46 -32.62 3.10
CA ASP A 531 2.31 -32.97 4.24
C ASP A 531 1.87 -34.29 4.92
N LEU A 532 0.59 -34.65 4.81
CA LEU A 532 0.02 -35.93 5.25
C LEU A 532 0.13 -37.06 4.21
N GLU A 533 0.83 -36.84 3.10
CA GLU A 533 0.96 -37.78 1.96
C GLU A 533 -0.38 -38.18 1.31
N MET A 534 -1.45 -37.41 1.54
CA MET A 534 -2.78 -37.62 0.96
C MET A 534 -2.90 -36.87 -0.38
N ILE A 535 -2.15 -37.32 -1.38
CA ILE A 535 -1.92 -36.59 -2.63
C ILE A 535 -3.22 -36.26 -3.39
N ASP A 536 -4.18 -37.18 -3.48
CA ASP A 536 -5.48 -36.90 -4.14
C ASP A 536 -6.25 -35.74 -3.49
N SER A 537 -6.22 -35.69 -2.15
CA SER A 537 -6.86 -34.60 -1.40
C SER A 537 -6.09 -33.30 -1.57
N SER A 538 -4.75 -33.36 -1.54
CA SER A 538 -3.90 -32.21 -1.85
C SER A 538 -4.21 -31.64 -3.23
N TYR A 539 -4.21 -32.48 -4.26
CA TYR A 539 -4.55 -32.08 -5.63
C TYR A 539 -5.91 -31.40 -5.71
N LYS A 540 -6.95 -32.02 -5.13
CA LYS A 540 -8.31 -31.47 -5.12
C LYS A 540 -8.34 -30.06 -4.55
N TYR A 541 -7.77 -29.83 -3.36
CA TYR A 541 -7.85 -28.53 -2.69
C TYR A 541 -6.90 -27.50 -3.30
N SER A 542 -5.68 -27.89 -3.66
CA SER A 542 -4.73 -27.00 -4.35
C SER A 542 -5.26 -26.54 -5.70
N ARG A 543 -5.93 -27.42 -6.46
CA ARG A 543 -6.58 -27.08 -7.74
C ARG A 543 -7.74 -26.11 -7.55
N LEU A 544 -8.56 -26.31 -6.51
CA LEU A 544 -9.63 -25.37 -6.17
C LEU A 544 -9.08 -23.97 -5.81
N ALA A 545 -7.99 -23.91 -5.04
CA ALA A 545 -7.33 -22.64 -4.72
C ALA A 545 -6.80 -21.96 -5.99
N TYR A 546 -6.05 -22.69 -6.81
CA TYR A 546 -5.49 -22.19 -8.06
C TYR A 546 -6.55 -21.70 -9.04
N ASN A 547 -7.69 -22.39 -9.17
CA ASN A 547 -8.77 -21.96 -10.04
C ASN A 547 -9.42 -20.65 -9.57
N LYS A 548 -9.43 -20.39 -8.26
CA LYS A 548 -9.92 -19.11 -7.72
C LYS A 548 -8.95 -17.97 -8.01
N LEU A 549 -7.64 -18.22 -7.94
CA LEU A 549 -6.61 -17.18 -8.08
C LEU A 549 -5.35 -17.71 -8.79
N SER A 550 -5.43 -17.97 -10.10
CA SER A 550 -4.38 -18.69 -10.85
C SER A 550 -3.02 -17.97 -10.96
N LYS A 551 -2.97 -16.68 -10.63
CA LYS A 551 -1.76 -15.86 -10.56
C LYS A 551 -1.21 -15.73 -9.12
N ASN A 552 -1.72 -16.53 -8.19
CA ASN A 552 -1.18 -16.67 -6.85
C ASN A 552 -0.11 -17.77 -6.85
N LEU A 553 1.14 -17.39 -6.62
CA LEU A 553 2.28 -18.30 -6.75
C LEU A 553 2.30 -19.36 -5.66
N LEU A 554 1.72 -19.07 -4.48
CA LEU A 554 1.54 -20.05 -3.42
C LEU A 554 0.58 -21.17 -3.87
N HIS A 555 -0.55 -20.80 -4.49
CA HIS A 555 -1.50 -21.78 -5.01
C HIS A 555 -0.91 -22.60 -6.16
N ALA A 556 -0.19 -21.93 -7.06
CA ALA A 556 0.52 -22.60 -8.15
C ALA A 556 1.54 -23.61 -7.60
N GLY A 557 2.33 -23.22 -6.59
CA GLY A 557 3.29 -24.10 -5.93
C GLY A 557 2.65 -25.34 -5.29
N TYR A 558 1.57 -25.17 -4.51
CA TYR A 558 0.85 -26.29 -3.89
C TYR A 558 0.21 -27.23 -4.91
N LEU A 559 -0.33 -26.68 -5.99
CA LEU A 559 -0.88 -27.49 -7.08
C LEU A 559 0.23 -28.27 -7.78
N MET A 560 1.35 -27.61 -8.12
CA MET A 560 2.51 -28.24 -8.76
C MET A 560 3.07 -29.40 -7.95
N ASN A 561 3.18 -29.25 -6.63
CA ASN A 561 3.58 -30.35 -5.74
C ASN A 561 2.71 -31.60 -5.96
N SER A 562 1.39 -31.44 -6.05
CA SER A 562 0.48 -32.57 -6.22
C SER A 562 0.52 -33.14 -7.65
N LEU A 563 0.66 -32.28 -8.66
CA LEU A 563 0.73 -32.68 -10.07
C LEU A 563 1.96 -33.52 -10.37
N VAL A 564 3.10 -33.20 -9.74
CA VAL A 564 4.35 -33.96 -9.89
C VAL A 564 4.19 -35.37 -9.32
N GLU A 565 3.63 -35.52 -8.12
CA GLU A 565 3.41 -36.83 -7.49
C GLU A 565 2.37 -37.67 -8.26
N LEU A 566 1.32 -37.04 -8.79
CA LEU A 566 0.28 -37.70 -9.60
C LEU A 566 0.66 -37.93 -11.07
N GLN A 567 1.81 -37.41 -11.50
CA GLN A 567 2.28 -37.53 -12.89
C GLN A 567 1.34 -36.87 -13.93
N TYR A 568 0.67 -35.79 -13.55
CA TYR A 568 -0.25 -35.05 -14.42
C TYR A 568 0.51 -34.00 -15.26
N GLU A 569 1.23 -34.48 -16.28
CA GLU A 569 2.16 -33.68 -17.11
C GLU A 569 1.51 -32.48 -17.79
N ASP A 570 0.38 -32.67 -18.47
CA ASP A 570 -0.28 -31.62 -19.25
C ASP A 570 -0.69 -30.43 -18.36
N GLU A 571 -1.29 -30.72 -17.21
CA GLU A 571 -1.74 -29.69 -16.27
C GLU A 571 -0.54 -29.01 -15.59
N MET A 572 0.52 -29.75 -15.27
CA MET A 572 1.78 -29.18 -14.75
C MET A 572 2.39 -28.18 -15.74
N ASN A 573 2.47 -28.56 -17.02
CA ASN A 573 2.96 -27.71 -18.10
C ASN A 573 2.11 -26.44 -18.23
N GLU A 574 0.77 -26.55 -18.18
CA GLU A 574 -0.13 -25.40 -18.23
C GLU A 574 0.14 -24.42 -17.08
N VAL A 575 0.19 -24.92 -15.84
CA VAL A 575 0.43 -24.10 -14.64
C VAL A 575 1.77 -23.38 -14.72
N PHE A 576 2.83 -24.10 -15.12
CA PHE A 576 4.15 -23.52 -15.28
C PHE A 576 4.18 -22.45 -16.39
N TYR A 577 3.63 -22.73 -17.59
CA TYR A 577 3.68 -21.78 -18.69
C TYR A 577 2.89 -20.49 -18.44
N ARG A 578 1.81 -20.57 -17.67
CA ARG A 578 1.04 -19.39 -17.25
C ARG A 578 1.83 -18.50 -16.27
N ASN A 579 2.74 -19.08 -15.47
CA ASN A 579 3.37 -18.41 -14.34
C ASN A 579 4.91 -18.26 -14.41
N LYS A 580 5.59 -18.89 -15.37
CA LYS A 580 7.08 -18.91 -15.45
C LYS A 580 7.74 -17.53 -15.48
N ASN A 581 7.03 -16.51 -16.00
CA ASN A 581 7.53 -15.14 -16.11
C ASN A 581 7.59 -14.39 -14.77
N TYR A 582 7.05 -14.97 -13.69
CA TYR A 582 7.21 -14.43 -12.34
C TYR A 582 8.58 -14.74 -11.73
N GLU A 583 9.35 -15.67 -12.32
CA GLU A 583 10.70 -16.02 -11.87
C GLU A 583 10.78 -16.36 -10.38
N GLU A 584 9.76 -17.06 -9.87
CA GLU A 584 9.70 -17.52 -8.48
C GLU A 584 10.35 -18.90 -8.34
N GLU A 585 11.25 -19.05 -7.36
CA GLU A 585 12.12 -20.21 -7.22
C GLU A 585 11.35 -21.50 -6.95
N GLY A 586 10.36 -21.50 -6.05
CA GLY A 586 9.58 -22.67 -5.70
C GLY A 586 8.80 -23.25 -6.89
N LEU A 587 8.19 -22.39 -7.71
CA LEU A 587 7.49 -22.78 -8.93
C LEU A 587 8.44 -23.44 -9.94
N TRP A 588 9.60 -22.81 -10.17
CA TRP A 588 10.62 -23.35 -11.08
C TRP A 588 11.21 -24.65 -10.56
N HIS A 589 11.51 -24.73 -9.26
CA HIS A 589 11.99 -25.94 -8.60
C HIS A 589 11.02 -27.11 -8.79
N ASN A 590 9.73 -26.90 -8.52
CA ASN A 590 8.71 -27.93 -8.68
C ASN A 590 8.53 -28.37 -10.14
N TYR A 591 8.58 -27.43 -11.09
CA TYR A 591 8.53 -27.79 -12.51
C TYR A 591 9.72 -28.64 -12.94
N ILE A 592 10.95 -28.24 -12.54
CA ILE A 592 12.17 -29.02 -12.82
C ILE A 592 12.06 -30.41 -12.19
N ARG A 593 11.58 -30.51 -10.95
CA ARG A 593 11.34 -31.80 -10.27
C ARG A 593 10.43 -32.72 -11.09
N GLY A 594 9.37 -32.18 -11.67
CA GLY A 594 8.47 -32.89 -12.58
C GLY A 594 9.17 -33.36 -13.85
N ILE A 595 9.72 -32.44 -14.65
CA ILE A 595 10.31 -32.80 -15.95
C ILE A 595 11.62 -33.59 -15.86
N TYR A 596 12.28 -33.58 -14.69
CA TYR A 596 13.45 -34.40 -14.41
C TYR A 596 13.07 -35.84 -14.00
N ASN A 597 11.85 -36.05 -13.48
CA ASN A 597 11.39 -37.36 -13.07
C ASN A 597 11.22 -38.27 -14.30
N PRO A 598 11.86 -39.47 -14.33
CA PRO A 598 11.80 -40.38 -15.48
C PRO A 598 10.39 -40.85 -15.88
N ALA A 599 9.41 -40.73 -14.98
CA ALA A 599 8.02 -41.02 -15.29
C ALA A 599 7.42 -40.05 -16.31
N PHE A 600 7.95 -38.82 -16.40
CA PHE A 600 7.58 -37.84 -17.42
C PHE A 600 8.44 -38.09 -18.66
N ASN A 601 7.82 -38.25 -19.84
CA ASN A 601 8.52 -38.54 -21.08
C ASN A 601 9.14 -37.28 -21.70
N THR A 602 9.92 -36.53 -20.90
CA THR A 602 10.50 -35.25 -21.32
C THR A 602 11.73 -35.48 -22.19
N ASN A 603 11.77 -34.82 -23.34
CA ASN A 603 12.95 -34.82 -24.21
C ASN A 603 14.17 -34.17 -23.51
N LYS A 604 15.32 -34.84 -23.57
CA LYS A 604 16.60 -34.39 -23.00
C LYS A 604 16.96 -32.93 -23.34
N ASP A 605 16.74 -32.50 -24.58
CA ASP A 605 17.04 -31.13 -25.02
C ASP A 605 16.12 -30.10 -24.32
N THR A 606 14.86 -30.47 -24.10
CA THR A 606 13.87 -29.63 -23.42
C THR A 606 14.21 -29.52 -21.93
N LEU A 607 14.53 -30.64 -21.29
CA LEU A 607 14.98 -30.69 -19.90
C LEU A 607 16.22 -29.81 -19.71
N LEU A 608 17.23 -29.98 -20.58
CA LEU A 608 18.47 -29.21 -20.51
C LEU A 608 18.26 -27.71 -20.74
N PHE A 609 17.34 -27.33 -21.65
CA PHE A 609 16.98 -25.94 -21.87
C PHE A 609 16.43 -25.28 -20.60
N TYR A 610 15.47 -25.93 -19.92
CA TYR A 610 14.88 -25.39 -18.69
C TYR A 610 15.86 -25.41 -17.51
N LEU A 611 16.69 -26.45 -17.37
CA LEU A 611 17.74 -26.51 -16.35
C LEU A 611 18.77 -25.38 -16.51
N LYS A 612 19.21 -25.08 -17.73
CA LYS A 612 20.11 -23.94 -18.02
C LYS A 612 19.49 -22.61 -17.63
N LYS A 613 18.21 -22.41 -17.96
CA LYS A 613 17.49 -21.18 -17.63
C LYS A 613 17.27 -21.05 -16.12
N ALA A 614 16.83 -22.11 -15.46
CA ALA A 614 16.59 -22.15 -14.02
C ALA A 614 17.89 -21.90 -13.24
N ARG A 615 19.01 -22.53 -13.65
CA ARG A 615 20.32 -22.32 -13.01
C ARG A 615 20.79 -20.87 -13.08
N LYS A 616 20.47 -20.16 -14.16
CA LYS A 616 20.80 -18.73 -14.31
C LYS A 616 19.96 -17.84 -13.40
N LEU A 617 18.67 -18.18 -13.23
CA LEU A 617 17.74 -17.44 -12.37
C LEU A 617 18.04 -17.69 -10.88
N PHE A 618 18.30 -18.95 -10.52
CA PHE A 618 18.46 -19.43 -9.14
C PHE A 618 19.83 -20.10 -8.96
N PRO A 619 20.92 -19.30 -8.90
CA PRO A 619 22.28 -19.81 -8.77
C PRO A 619 22.58 -20.46 -7.40
N GLU A 620 21.68 -20.34 -6.42
CA GLU A 620 21.80 -20.94 -5.09
C GLU A 620 21.10 -22.29 -4.96
N ASN A 621 20.27 -22.68 -5.93
CA ASN A 621 19.47 -23.89 -5.80
C ASN A 621 20.31 -25.12 -6.16
N ASP A 622 20.67 -25.91 -5.14
CA ASP A 622 21.52 -27.10 -5.29
C ASP A 622 20.85 -28.19 -6.13
N PHE A 623 19.55 -28.42 -5.97
CA PHE A 623 18.83 -29.40 -6.79
C PHE A 623 18.92 -29.06 -8.28
N ILE A 624 18.65 -27.80 -8.65
CA ILE A 624 18.74 -27.35 -10.05
C ILE A 624 20.18 -27.46 -10.58
N LYS A 625 21.17 -27.17 -9.73
CA LYS A 625 22.60 -27.32 -10.07
C LYS A 625 22.93 -28.78 -10.38
N ILE A 626 22.62 -29.69 -9.46
CA ILE A 626 22.93 -31.12 -9.56
C ILE A 626 22.19 -31.72 -10.76
N ALA A 627 20.88 -31.48 -10.89
CA ALA A 627 20.10 -31.98 -12.01
C ALA A 627 20.66 -31.52 -13.37
N LYS A 628 21.14 -30.26 -13.47
CA LYS A 628 21.82 -29.77 -14.67
C LYS A 628 23.14 -30.51 -14.93
N GLN A 629 23.96 -30.67 -13.90
CA GLN A 629 25.25 -31.35 -14.01
C GLN A 629 25.08 -32.81 -14.44
N GLU A 630 24.10 -33.52 -13.88
CA GLU A 630 23.83 -34.91 -14.25
C GLU A 630 23.41 -35.05 -15.71
N GLN A 631 22.57 -34.12 -16.20
CA GLN A 631 22.12 -34.13 -17.59
C GLN A 631 23.23 -33.76 -18.59
N GLU A 632 24.15 -32.87 -18.21
CA GLU A 632 25.26 -32.42 -19.06
C GLU A 632 26.46 -33.39 -19.03
N PHE A 633 26.82 -33.92 -17.87
CA PHE A 633 28.08 -34.64 -17.65
C PHE A 633 27.89 -36.09 -17.22
N GLY A 634 26.71 -36.46 -16.69
CA GLY A 634 26.41 -37.81 -16.20
C GLY A 634 26.88 -38.04 -14.76
N ILE A 635 26.12 -38.86 -14.03
CA ILE A 635 26.34 -39.15 -12.60
C ILE A 635 27.75 -39.71 -12.35
N ALA A 636 28.23 -40.64 -13.20
CA ALA A 636 29.55 -41.24 -13.04
C ALA A 636 30.70 -40.20 -13.07
N ASN A 637 30.58 -39.15 -13.90
CA ASN A 637 31.59 -38.10 -13.95
C ASN A 637 31.51 -37.18 -12.72
N ILE A 638 30.31 -36.96 -12.18
CA ILE A 638 30.12 -36.18 -10.94
C ILE A 638 30.75 -36.91 -9.76
N ASP A 639 30.43 -38.19 -9.56
CA ASP A 639 30.98 -39.01 -8.47
C ASP A 639 32.52 -39.07 -8.55
N GLN A 640 33.06 -39.24 -9.76
CA GLN A 640 34.51 -39.22 -9.97
C GLN A 640 35.11 -37.82 -9.70
N ALA A 641 34.43 -36.75 -10.10
CA ALA A 641 34.90 -35.39 -9.83
C ALA A 641 34.96 -35.12 -8.32
N GLU A 642 33.93 -35.50 -7.57
CA GLU A 642 33.88 -35.33 -6.11
C GLU A 642 34.95 -36.17 -5.40
N PHE A 643 35.13 -37.43 -5.81
CA PHE A 643 36.18 -38.29 -5.28
C PHE A 643 37.58 -37.67 -5.48
N ASN A 644 37.87 -37.19 -6.69
CA ASN A 644 39.15 -36.55 -6.99
C ASN A 644 39.30 -35.22 -6.26
N ALA A 645 38.26 -34.39 -6.16
CA ALA A 645 38.29 -33.17 -5.36
C ALA A 645 38.58 -33.46 -3.87
N GLY A 646 38.04 -34.55 -3.32
CA GLY A 646 38.35 -35.03 -1.97
C GLY A 646 39.81 -35.44 -1.79
N LEU A 647 40.42 -36.10 -2.79
CA LEU A 647 41.85 -36.38 -2.80
C LEU A 647 42.66 -35.08 -2.89
N GLY A 648 42.25 -34.15 -3.76
CA GLY A 648 42.84 -32.81 -3.89
C GLY A 648 42.88 -32.07 -2.55
N SER A 649 41.78 -32.09 -1.79
CA SER A 649 41.71 -31.50 -0.45
C SER A 649 42.70 -32.14 0.51
N LYS A 650 42.80 -33.48 0.54
CA LYS A 650 43.75 -34.19 1.42
C LYS A 650 45.20 -33.81 1.12
N TYR A 651 45.58 -33.73 -0.16
CA TYR A 651 46.93 -33.30 -0.55
C TYR A 651 47.19 -31.83 -0.25
N PHE A 652 46.17 -30.98 -0.43
CA PHE A 652 46.25 -29.56 -0.09
C PHE A 652 46.51 -29.36 1.41
N ASP A 653 45.78 -30.09 2.26
CA ASP A 653 45.91 -30.04 3.72
C ASP A 653 47.27 -30.58 4.20
N SER A 654 47.87 -31.54 3.48
CA SER A 654 49.22 -32.03 3.75
C SER A 654 50.34 -31.12 3.20
N GLY A 655 50.00 -30.01 2.53
CA GLY A 655 50.94 -29.09 1.92
C GLY A 655 51.51 -29.54 0.56
N ASP A 656 51.03 -30.66 0.01
CA ASP A 656 51.42 -31.16 -1.31
C ASP A 656 50.56 -30.51 -2.40
N ASN A 657 50.86 -29.25 -2.67
CA ASN A 657 50.09 -28.42 -3.60
C ASN A 657 50.16 -28.89 -5.06
N LYS A 658 51.20 -29.64 -5.43
CA LYS A 658 51.34 -30.18 -6.79
C LYS A 658 50.32 -31.29 -7.03
N ASN A 659 50.25 -32.27 -6.13
CA ASN A 659 49.25 -33.33 -6.22
C ASN A 659 47.84 -32.77 -5.98
N ALA A 660 47.66 -31.82 -5.06
CA ALA A 660 46.39 -31.14 -4.87
C ALA A 660 45.86 -30.54 -6.18
N TYR A 661 46.68 -29.77 -6.89
CA TYR A 661 46.34 -29.21 -8.19
C TYR A 661 45.96 -30.30 -9.21
N THR A 662 46.76 -31.37 -9.32
CA THR A 662 46.48 -32.47 -10.26
C THR A 662 45.11 -33.10 -10.02
N TYR A 663 44.76 -33.40 -8.76
CA TYR A 663 43.47 -34.01 -8.46
C TYR A 663 42.30 -33.04 -8.63
N TYR A 664 42.47 -31.75 -8.32
CA TYR A 664 41.45 -30.75 -8.65
C TYR A 664 41.30 -30.52 -10.17
N ASP A 665 42.37 -30.62 -10.95
CA ASP A 665 42.33 -30.52 -12.42
C ASP A 665 41.55 -31.70 -13.02
N ILE A 666 41.77 -32.93 -12.53
CA ILE A 666 40.95 -34.09 -12.91
C ILE A 666 39.48 -33.83 -12.60
N ALA A 667 39.17 -33.32 -11.41
CA ALA A 667 37.80 -32.98 -11.03
C ALA A 667 37.20 -31.88 -11.94
N HIS A 668 37.99 -30.87 -12.29
CA HIS A 668 37.57 -29.79 -13.18
C HIS A 668 37.31 -30.28 -14.62
N GLN A 669 38.13 -31.19 -15.15
CA GLN A 669 37.92 -31.76 -16.48
C GLN A 669 36.64 -32.59 -16.56
N LEU A 670 36.29 -33.31 -15.48
CA LEU A 670 35.06 -34.08 -15.38
C LEU A 670 33.82 -33.19 -15.19
N LEU A 671 33.97 -32.08 -14.46
CA LEU A 671 32.88 -31.16 -14.13
C LEU A 671 33.31 -29.68 -14.29
N PRO A 672 33.44 -29.18 -15.53
CA PRO A 672 34.03 -27.87 -15.80
C PRO A 672 33.17 -26.68 -15.35
N THR A 673 31.91 -26.93 -15.01
CA THR A 673 30.98 -25.91 -14.52
C THR A 673 31.11 -25.63 -13.02
N GLU A 674 31.89 -26.45 -12.30
CA GLU A 674 32.10 -26.28 -10.86
C GLU A 674 33.22 -25.28 -10.58
N TYR A 675 32.85 -24.07 -10.17
CA TYR A 675 33.81 -22.99 -9.90
C TYR A 675 34.70 -23.31 -8.69
N ALA A 676 34.22 -24.11 -7.73
CA ALA A 676 34.99 -24.45 -6.54
C ALA A 676 36.28 -25.21 -6.88
N TYR A 677 36.27 -26.05 -7.93
CA TYR A 677 37.47 -26.75 -8.38
C TYR A 677 38.51 -25.79 -8.92
N LEU A 678 38.12 -24.81 -9.74
CA LEU A 678 39.02 -23.75 -10.19
C LEU A 678 39.55 -22.90 -9.04
N GLN A 679 38.70 -22.56 -8.07
CA GLN A 679 39.12 -21.83 -6.87
C GLN A 679 40.21 -22.60 -6.10
N ASN A 680 40.03 -23.92 -5.93
CA ASN A 680 40.99 -24.76 -5.20
C ASN A 680 42.27 -25.04 -6.01
N MET A 681 42.16 -25.16 -7.33
CA MET A 681 43.32 -25.18 -8.24
C MET A 681 44.14 -23.89 -8.10
N SER A 682 43.48 -22.73 -8.11
CA SER A 682 44.12 -21.44 -7.90
C SER A 682 44.82 -21.35 -6.56
N LEU A 683 44.20 -21.81 -5.46
CA LEU A 683 44.84 -21.86 -4.14
C LEU A 683 46.10 -22.73 -4.15
N SER A 684 46.07 -23.88 -4.81
CA SER A 684 47.23 -24.76 -4.95
C SER A 684 48.37 -24.05 -5.70
N LYS A 685 48.06 -23.31 -6.76
CA LYS A 685 49.02 -22.52 -7.55
C LYS A 685 49.59 -21.34 -6.77
N ILE A 686 48.76 -20.66 -5.97
CA ILE A 686 49.21 -19.60 -5.05
C ILE A 686 50.26 -20.14 -4.08
N ASN A 687 50.02 -21.30 -3.48
CA ASN A 687 50.98 -21.93 -2.55
C ASN A 687 52.27 -22.40 -3.23
N MET A 688 52.25 -22.63 -4.56
CA MET A 688 53.44 -22.92 -5.36
C MET A 688 54.14 -21.64 -5.87
N GLY A 689 53.60 -20.45 -5.60
CA GLY A 689 54.13 -19.17 -6.08
C GLY A 689 53.78 -18.85 -7.55
N GLU A 690 52.87 -19.60 -8.15
CA GLU A 690 52.46 -19.46 -9.56
C GLU A 690 51.24 -18.53 -9.70
N TYR A 691 51.46 -17.25 -9.40
CA TYR A 691 50.38 -16.25 -9.27
C TYR A 691 49.65 -15.94 -10.58
N ASP A 692 50.34 -15.90 -11.72
CA ASP A 692 49.73 -15.60 -13.02
C ASP A 692 48.72 -16.68 -13.45
N GLU A 693 49.06 -17.95 -13.23
CA GLU A 693 48.16 -19.06 -13.53
C GLU A 693 46.96 -19.06 -12.57
N ALA A 694 47.19 -18.83 -11.28
CA ALA A 694 46.12 -18.70 -10.30
C ALA A 694 45.14 -17.59 -10.67
N LEU A 695 45.64 -16.42 -11.09
CA LEU A 695 44.84 -15.28 -11.52
C LEU A 695 44.02 -15.59 -12.78
N LYS A 696 44.61 -16.27 -13.77
CA LYS A 696 43.91 -16.70 -15.00
C LYS A 696 42.71 -17.59 -14.67
N MET A 697 42.87 -18.56 -13.77
CA MET A 697 41.79 -19.45 -13.34
C MET A 697 40.70 -18.71 -12.57
N LEU A 698 41.06 -17.79 -11.67
CA LEU A 698 40.09 -16.99 -10.90
C LEU A 698 39.29 -16.05 -11.80
N ASN A 699 39.94 -15.41 -12.79
CA ASN A 699 39.26 -14.58 -13.78
C ASN A 699 38.27 -15.40 -14.60
N TYR A 700 38.68 -16.57 -15.10
CA TYR A 700 37.78 -17.44 -15.84
C TYR A 700 36.57 -17.86 -14.99
N ALA A 701 36.79 -18.27 -13.73
CA ALA A 701 35.71 -18.64 -12.83
C ALA A 701 34.72 -17.48 -12.61
N ILE A 702 35.22 -16.26 -12.35
CA ILE A 702 34.40 -15.08 -12.06
C ILE A 702 33.65 -14.58 -13.30
N ASP A 703 34.30 -14.59 -14.47
CA ASP A 703 33.77 -13.97 -15.67
C ASP A 703 32.87 -14.93 -16.47
N SER A 704 33.09 -16.24 -16.35
CA SER A 704 32.47 -17.24 -17.24
C SER A 704 31.56 -18.25 -16.54
N LEU A 705 31.67 -18.44 -15.22
CA LEU A 705 30.88 -19.41 -14.47
C LEU A 705 29.80 -18.77 -13.60
N ILE A 706 28.82 -19.58 -13.20
CA ILE A 706 27.73 -19.16 -12.31
C ILE A 706 28.18 -19.36 -10.87
N ILE A 707 28.57 -18.26 -10.21
CA ILE A 707 28.99 -18.24 -8.81
C ILE A 707 27.81 -17.82 -7.91
N PRO A 708 27.61 -18.49 -6.77
CA PRO A 708 26.72 -18.06 -5.70
C PRO A 708 26.84 -16.56 -5.36
N ARG A 709 25.71 -15.91 -5.14
CA ARG A 709 25.62 -14.48 -4.82
C ARG A 709 26.29 -14.15 -3.50
N ASP A 710 26.30 -15.06 -2.54
CA ASP A 710 26.92 -14.91 -1.22
C ASP A 710 28.40 -15.35 -1.18
N ASN A 711 28.92 -15.97 -2.23
CA ASN A 711 30.33 -16.32 -2.28
C ASN A 711 31.21 -15.10 -2.55
N GLY A 712 31.63 -14.45 -1.46
CA GLY A 712 32.66 -13.40 -1.46
C GLY A 712 34.10 -13.93 -1.44
N ARG A 713 34.30 -15.20 -1.07
CA ARG A 713 35.63 -15.79 -0.84
C ARG A 713 36.49 -15.81 -2.10
N ILE A 714 35.90 -16.11 -3.25
CA ILE A 714 36.65 -16.14 -4.53
C ILE A 714 37.24 -14.78 -4.90
N TYR A 715 36.52 -13.68 -4.59
CA TYR A 715 37.01 -12.31 -4.76
C TYR A 715 38.12 -11.99 -3.75
N ALA A 716 38.01 -12.48 -2.51
CA ALA A 716 39.09 -12.36 -1.52
C ALA A 716 40.39 -13.00 -2.03
N ILE A 717 40.27 -14.18 -2.65
CA ILE A 717 41.42 -14.93 -3.18
C ILE A 717 42.01 -14.17 -4.38
N ARG A 718 41.19 -13.73 -5.35
CA ARG A 718 41.68 -12.96 -6.51
C ARG A 718 42.32 -11.63 -6.10
N GLY A 719 41.68 -10.90 -5.20
CA GLY A 719 42.24 -9.67 -4.65
C GLY A 719 43.57 -9.89 -3.92
N GLY A 720 43.70 -11.00 -3.17
CA GLY A 720 44.96 -11.39 -2.55
C GLY A 720 46.09 -11.63 -3.56
N VAL A 721 45.79 -12.32 -4.67
CA VAL A 721 46.76 -12.54 -5.76
C VAL A 721 47.17 -11.22 -6.43
N LEU A 722 46.20 -10.36 -6.75
CA LEU A 722 46.46 -9.04 -7.33
C LEU A 722 47.34 -8.19 -6.41
N LEU A 723 47.11 -8.26 -5.10
CA LEU A 723 47.94 -7.57 -4.11
C LEU A 723 49.39 -8.09 -4.11
N LEU A 724 49.59 -9.41 -4.19
CA LEU A 724 50.93 -10.01 -4.33
C LEU A 724 51.64 -9.57 -5.62
N GLN A 725 50.87 -9.28 -6.68
CA GLN A 725 51.37 -8.73 -7.94
C GLN A 725 51.51 -7.20 -7.95
N LYS A 726 51.28 -6.54 -6.81
CA LYS A 726 51.32 -5.07 -6.64
C LYS A 726 50.25 -4.31 -7.42
N ASP A 727 49.18 -4.97 -7.85
CA ASP A 727 47.96 -4.33 -8.38
C ASP A 727 46.98 -4.05 -7.24
N THR A 728 47.37 -3.09 -6.38
CA THR A 728 46.60 -2.74 -5.17
C THR A 728 45.21 -2.19 -5.51
N TYR A 729 45.07 -1.47 -6.63
CA TYR A 729 43.79 -0.87 -7.01
C TYR A 729 42.73 -1.93 -7.32
N ASN A 730 43.03 -2.89 -8.20
CA ASN A 730 42.08 -3.95 -8.53
C ASN A 730 41.88 -4.92 -7.36
N ALA A 731 42.91 -5.17 -6.55
CA ALA A 731 42.78 -5.93 -5.31
C ALA A 731 41.74 -5.32 -4.35
N CYS A 732 41.79 -4.00 -4.14
CA CYS A 732 40.85 -3.30 -3.28
C CYS A 732 39.42 -3.35 -3.80
N ARG A 733 39.20 -3.28 -5.13
CA ARG A 733 37.87 -3.45 -5.73
C ARG A 733 37.29 -4.84 -5.43
N ASP A 734 38.09 -5.89 -5.55
CA ASP A 734 37.66 -7.25 -5.23
C ASP A 734 37.32 -7.43 -3.76
N PHE A 735 38.12 -6.87 -2.85
CA PHE A 735 37.81 -6.92 -1.41
C PHE A 735 36.51 -6.19 -1.06
N ILE A 736 36.18 -5.09 -1.75
CA ILE A 736 34.88 -4.41 -1.57
C ILE A 736 33.74 -5.31 -2.02
N VAL A 737 33.86 -5.93 -3.19
CA VAL A 737 32.84 -6.86 -3.71
C VAL A 737 32.65 -8.04 -2.76
N GLY A 738 33.73 -8.65 -2.26
CA GLY A 738 33.65 -9.74 -1.28
C GLY A 738 33.07 -9.30 0.08
N THR A 739 33.38 -8.09 0.54
CA THR A 739 32.82 -7.52 1.79
C THR A 739 31.31 -7.28 1.66
N LYS A 740 30.84 -6.78 0.51
CA LYS A 740 29.40 -6.64 0.22
C LYS A 740 28.67 -7.99 0.24
N LYS A 741 29.39 -9.07 -0.09
CA LYS A 741 28.92 -10.45 -0.01
C LYS A 741 29.14 -11.09 1.38
N LYS A 742 29.51 -10.30 2.40
CA LYS A 742 29.71 -10.72 3.80
C LYS A 742 30.87 -11.72 4.02
N ASP A 743 31.87 -11.75 3.13
CA ASP A 743 33.08 -12.55 3.37
C ASP A 743 34.05 -11.82 4.33
N LYS A 744 34.36 -12.48 5.45
CA LYS A 744 35.22 -11.92 6.52
C LYS A 744 36.68 -11.74 6.08
N LEU A 745 37.17 -12.56 5.14
CA LEU A 745 38.56 -12.45 4.68
C LEU A 745 38.74 -11.20 3.81
N SER A 746 37.76 -10.92 2.94
CA SER A 746 37.69 -9.66 2.19
C SER A 746 37.63 -8.44 3.09
N GLU A 747 36.81 -8.47 4.14
CA GLU A 747 36.72 -7.36 5.11
C GLU A 747 38.07 -7.08 5.78
N ASN A 748 38.74 -8.14 6.25
CA ASN A 748 40.07 -8.03 6.86
C ASN A 748 41.12 -7.49 5.87
N PHE A 749 41.14 -7.99 4.63
CA PHE A 749 42.09 -7.50 3.63
C PHE A 749 41.82 -6.05 3.22
N LEU A 750 40.55 -5.65 3.13
CA LEU A 750 40.16 -4.28 2.84
C LEU A 750 40.67 -3.31 3.92
N LEU A 751 40.42 -3.63 5.19
CA LEU A 751 40.82 -2.78 6.33
C LEU A 751 42.33 -2.61 6.45
N ASN A 752 43.09 -3.65 6.12
CA ASN A 752 44.53 -3.67 6.31
C ASN A 752 45.31 -3.14 5.10
N ASN A 753 44.77 -3.23 3.89
CA ASN A 753 45.55 -2.96 2.66
C ASN A 753 45.02 -1.80 1.81
N CYS A 754 43.80 -1.32 2.06
CA CYS A 754 43.12 -0.38 1.15
C CYS A 754 42.79 0.99 1.76
N GLN A 755 43.33 1.33 2.93
CA GLN A 755 42.98 2.57 3.65
C GLN A 755 43.15 3.85 2.82
N LEU A 756 44.16 3.89 1.95
CA LEU A 756 44.44 5.03 1.06
C LEU A 756 43.47 5.12 -0.13
N TYR A 757 42.79 4.03 -0.51
CA TYR A 757 41.88 3.96 -1.66
C TYR A 757 40.40 4.01 -1.27
N LEU A 758 40.07 3.90 0.02
CA LEU A 758 38.69 3.97 0.52
C LEU A 758 38.01 5.32 0.19
N SER A 759 38.75 6.43 0.20
CA SER A 759 38.21 7.76 -0.13
C SER A 759 37.94 7.97 -1.62
N GLU A 760 38.70 7.32 -2.50
CA GLU A 760 38.48 7.39 -3.97
C GLU A 760 37.38 6.43 -4.42
N ILE A 761 37.26 5.26 -3.80
CA ILE A 761 36.29 4.25 -4.22
C ILE A 761 34.88 4.55 -3.70
N GLN A 762 34.73 5.27 -2.57
CA GLN A 762 33.44 5.81 -2.11
C GLN A 762 32.86 6.92 -3.03
N LEU A 763 33.65 7.47 -3.97
CA LEU A 763 33.20 8.48 -4.93
C LEU A 763 32.73 7.89 -6.27
N ILE A 764 32.89 6.58 -6.49
CA ILE A 764 32.58 5.88 -7.75
C ILE A 764 31.33 4.99 -7.64
N GLU A 765 30.76 4.85 -6.45
CA GLU A 765 29.40 4.33 -6.21
C GLU A 765 28.47 5.44 -5.74
#